data_AF-L0WE11-F1
#
_entry.id   AF-L0WE11-F1
#
_cell.length_a   1.000
_cell.length_b   1.000
_cell.length_c   1.000
_cell.angle_alpha   90.00
_cell.angle_beta   90.00
_cell.angle_gamma   90.00
#
_symmetry.space_group_name_H-M   'P 1'
#
loop_
_entity.id
_entity.type
_entity.pdbx_description
1 polymer ?
#
loop_
_entity_poly.entity_id
_entity_poly.type
_entity_poly.pdbx_seq_one_letter_code
_entity_poly.pdbx_strand_id
1 'polypeptide(L)'
;MKLQPAALVLSALLATTLLAGCNADGGDDGTTARPTGTLNNGDQDGDGINDTSDNCPSIANSSQLDTDGDGQGNACDDDIDDDGLPNGSDNCPAVANPDQNDLDGDGLGDSCDSDRDGDGVPDQIDNCPLTANPDQTDSDQDGSGNACDSNTDSDKDGIDDSTDNCPTIANSDQLDSDNDGNGDACDDDRDGDGIGNGSDNCPLTANPIQTDTDGDGTGDACDSDTDNDGVIDDNDNCPLVANASQTDTDADGSGDACDSDDDGDGQSDSNDNCPLTANPDQMDTDGDGSGDACDSNTDSDGDGQSDSTDNCPALANADQSDSDQDGQGDACDDDRDGDGQDNGTDNCPDQANADQLDTDHDSIGDACDSDSDGDGIDNGSDNCPLAANPDQSDQDQDGSGDACDDDSDGDGIDNDNDNCPATANANQLDSDSDGSGDACDDDSDGDGIDNDSDNCPATGNPLQDDTDGDGIGDACDTDTDGDGISDGSDNCPATGNADQLDSDGDGIGDACDPLTDTDGDGIDNDSDNCPTVANANQLDTDNDGQGNACDSDDDDDGHNDGSDNCPLIANPDQLDTDNDGLGNACDSDSDDDGINDDSDNCPLIGNSDQLDSDSDGQGDACDSDNDNDGLDNSSDNCPLTANADQSDADGDGQGDACDGDRDGDGVANGADNCPATANADQLDTDGDGLGDACDSLTDSDGDGLTDSTDNCPNQYNPDQLDTDGDGLGDACDTLTDADGDGVDDSTDNCPATANADQADTDQDGQGDACDTQFTCTDTFGAGLSPLQAPQASSTGSRFGLVCFGCGVFAPERATDGQQQTAAQMYVTLGLFGGARLHTDTGTDYSGHNRAGFVVSTGKRLLSASLLNQFNVVLLKDGHEVASSQSGSLISLQLLGWANSSQQFLYVDSDRDFDSVQLDMASAVGIFSSLNVYQACAGPAP
;
A
#
# COMPACT_ATOMS: atom_id res chain seq x y z
N MET A 1 21.87 5.93 -27.78
CA MET A 1 20.87 6.77 -28.51
C MET A 1 19.82 7.07 -27.46
N LYS A 2 19.56 8.35 -27.15
CA LYS A 2 18.74 8.74 -25.99
C LYS A 2 17.27 8.37 -26.19
N LEU A 3 16.62 7.93 -25.12
CA LEU A 3 15.18 8.10 -24.84
C LEU A 3 15.08 8.30 -23.32
N GLN A 4 14.44 9.39 -22.90
CA GLN A 4 14.05 9.67 -21.51
C GLN A 4 12.58 9.25 -21.34
N PRO A 5 12.12 9.07 -20.10
CA PRO A 5 10.85 9.61 -19.64
C PRO A 5 11.08 10.85 -18.75
N ALA A 6 10.05 11.68 -18.65
CA ALA A 6 9.95 12.74 -17.65
C ALA A 6 9.02 12.24 -16.52
N ALA A 7 9.26 12.70 -15.30
CA ALA A 7 8.34 12.58 -14.18
C ALA A 7 8.00 13.99 -13.67
N LEU A 8 6.77 14.15 -13.17
CA LEU A 8 6.19 15.42 -12.75
C LEU A 8 5.18 15.12 -11.63
N VAL A 9 5.45 15.58 -10.41
CA VAL A 9 4.61 15.77 -9.19
C VAL A 9 5.61 16.46 -8.22
N LEU A 10 5.49 17.73 -7.82
CA LEU A 10 4.51 18.46 -6.99
C LEU A 10 4.88 18.45 -5.49
N SER A 11 4.56 19.55 -4.80
CA SER A 11 5.19 20.09 -3.59
C SER A 11 4.51 19.73 -2.26
N ALA A 12 5.28 19.71 -1.17
CA ALA A 12 4.99 20.13 0.23
C ALA A 12 6.05 19.49 1.16
N LEU A 13 6.36 19.92 2.38
CA LEU A 13 6.56 21.20 3.08
C LEU A 13 7.28 20.83 4.42
N LEU A 14 7.66 21.79 5.28
CA LEU A 14 8.48 21.54 6.50
C LEU A 14 7.66 21.29 7.78
N ALA A 15 8.24 20.55 8.76
CA ALA A 15 8.36 20.91 10.21
C ALA A 15 8.92 19.70 11.01
N THR A 16 10.17 19.65 11.49
CA THR A 16 10.75 20.21 12.74
C THR A 16 10.16 19.74 14.07
N THR A 17 11.03 19.23 14.97
CA THR A 17 11.03 19.60 16.40
C THR A 17 12.43 19.54 17.03
N LEU A 18 12.73 20.51 17.90
CA LEU A 18 13.95 20.57 18.73
C LEU A 18 13.75 19.90 20.11
N LEU A 19 14.84 19.50 20.76
CA LEU A 19 14.93 19.38 22.23
C LEU A 19 16.14 20.17 22.78
N ALA A 20 16.01 20.67 24.01
CA ALA A 20 16.71 21.87 24.49
C ALA A 20 17.93 21.63 25.42
N GLY A 21 18.86 22.61 25.51
CA GLY A 21 20.14 22.46 26.24
C GLY A 21 20.86 23.71 26.79
N CYS A 22 20.20 24.55 27.61
CA CYS A 22 20.76 25.39 28.71
C CYS A 22 22.07 26.26 28.62
N ASN A 23 21.92 27.52 29.08
CA ASN A 23 22.78 28.31 30.03
C ASN A 23 23.88 29.34 29.59
N ALA A 24 23.53 30.62 29.75
CA ALA A 24 24.09 31.63 30.72
C ALA A 24 25.55 32.18 30.66
N ASP A 25 25.71 33.50 30.42
CA ASP A 25 25.90 34.60 31.44
C ASP A 25 25.66 35.99 30.73
N GLY A 26 25.89 37.22 31.22
CA GLY A 26 26.42 37.67 32.52
C GLY A 26 26.20 39.15 32.94
N GLY A 27 26.50 40.20 32.14
CA GLY A 27 26.48 41.59 32.70
C GLY A 27 26.76 42.86 31.84
N ASP A 28 25.78 43.77 31.85
CA ASP A 28 25.80 45.17 32.39
C ASP A 28 27.00 46.14 32.15
N ASP A 29 26.81 47.20 31.34
CA ASP A 29 26.68 48.63 31.72
C ASP A 29 26.42 49.48 30.44
N GLY A 30 25.88 50.70 30.54
CA GLY A 30 25.33 51.43 29.38
C GLY A 30 25.98 52.78 29.06
N THR A 31 25.60 53.38 27.91
CA THR A 31 25.09 54.78 27.84
C THR A 31 24.61 55.21 26.45
N THR A 32 23.35 55.65 26.40
CA THR A 32 22.77 56.70 25.53
C THR A 32 23.31 56.96 24.11
N ALA A 33 22.57 56.52 23.09
CA ALA A 33 22.30 57.31 21.88
C ALA A 33 20.95 56.94 21.22
N ARG A 34 20.24 57.94 20.69
CA ARG A 34 19.01 57.90 19.85
C ARG A 34 18.87 59.33 19.27
N PRO A 35 18.13 59.61 18.17
CA PRO A 35 17.36 58.70 17.30
C PRO A 35 17.42 58.98 15.77
N THR A 36 17.16 57.93 14.97
CA THR A 36 16.31 57.93 13.77
C THR A 36 15.64 56.53 13.69
N GLY A 37 14.48 56.30 13.08
CA GLY A 37 13.62 57.27 12.39
C GLY A 37 12.25 56.77 11.89
N THR A 38 11.77 55.55 12.18
CA THR A 38 10.47 55.06 11.69
C THR A 38 9.70 54.21 12.71
N LEU A 39 8.40 54.51 12.83
CA LEU A 39 7.30 53.62 13.26
C LEU A 39 6.56 53.27 11.96
N ASN A 40 5.84 52.17 11.77
CA ASN A 40 5.25 51.17 12.65
C ASN A 40 5.17 49.89 11.77
N ASN A 41 5.66 48.73 12.19
CA ASN A 41 5.15 47.47 11.64
C ASN A 41 4.14 46.95 12.67
N GLY A 42 2.91 46.66 12.23
CA GLY A 42 1.88 46.08 13.09
C GLY A 42 2.12 44.59 13.13
N ASP A 43 3.17 44.17 13.83
CA ASP A 43 3.70 42.82 13.96
C ASP A 43 4.13 42.75 15.43
N GLN A 44 3.24 42.22 16.28
CA GLN A 44 3.33 42.40 17.73
C GLN A 44 4.34 41.45 18.40
N ASP A 45 4.55 40.26 17.83
CA ASP A 45 5.46 39.24 18.37
C ASP A 45 6.76 39.05 17.57
N GLY A 46 6.86 39.60 16.36
CA GLY A 46 8.09 39.72 15.59
C GLY A 46 8.39 38.54 14.67
N ASP A 47 7.36 37.81 14.23
CA ASP A 47 7.51 36.63 13.37
C ASP A 47 7.60 36.95 11.86
N GLY A 48 7.25 38.19 11.47
CA GLY A 48 7.26 38.70 10.11
C GLY A 48 5.89 38.84 9.44
N ILE A 49 4.81 38.37 10.07
CA ILE A 49 3.43 38.57 9.65
C ILE A 49 2.86 39.83 10.33
N ASN A 50 1.81 40.42 9.75
CA ASN A 50 1.19 41.64 10.28
C ASN A 50 -0.11 41.27 11.04
N ASP A 51 -0.34 41.85 12.23
CA ASP A 51 -1.49 41.65 13.13
C ASP A 51 -2.87 41.62 12.44
N THR A 52 -3.03 42.24 11.25
CA THR A 52 -4.30 42.24 10.48
C THR A 52 -4.48 41.04 9.54
N SER A 53 -3.45 40.21 9.42
CA SER A 53 -3.36 39.03 8.54
C SER A 53 -2.64 37.87 9.24
N ASP A 54 -2.52 38.00 10.55
CA ASP A 54 -1.92 37.04 11.47
C ASP A 54 -3.05 36.32 12.21
N ASN A 55 -3.11 35.00 12.14
CA ASN A 55 -4.09 34.19 12.87
C ASN A 55 -3.66 33.89 14.32
N CYS A 56 -2.46 34.30 14.76
CA CYS A 56 -2.07 34.41 16.17
C CYS A 56 -1.31 35.72 16.53
N PRO A 57 -1.96 36.92 16.54
CA PRO A 57 -1.37 38.26 16.74
C PRO A 57 -0.61 38.58 18.06
N SER A 58 -0.14 37.58 18.78
CA SER A 58 0.66 37.70 20.00
C SER A 58 1.50 36.45 20.31
N ILE A 59 1.50 35.44 19.43
CA ILE A 59 2.27 34.21 19.53
C ILE A 59 2.83 33.88 18.14
N ALA A 60 4.09 34.26 17.93
CA ALA A 60 4.84 34.07 16.69
C ALA A 60 4.62 32.69 16.03
N ASN A 61 3.99 32.69 14.87
CA ASN A 61 3.56 31.49 14.13
C ASN A 61 3.66 31.71 12.61
N SER A 62 4.87 31.97 12.11
CA SER A 62 5.09 32.39 10.71
C SER A 62 4.72 31.37 9.63
N SER A 63 4.25 30.17 10.00
CA SER A 63 3.57 29.21 9.12
C SER A 63 2.10 29.54 8.85
N GLN A 64 1.45 30.29 9.75
CA GLN A 64 0.02 30.64 9.73
C GLN A 64 -0.91 29.42 9.58
N LEU A 65 -0.48 28.26 10.08
CA LEU A 65 -1.24 27.02 10.02
C LEU A 65 -2.50 27.10 10.90
N ASP A 66 -3.61 26.64 10.34
CA ASP A 66 -4.98 26.70 10.82
C ASP A 66 -5.62 25.38 10.32
N THR A 67 -5.90 24.45 11.23
CA THR A 67 -6.26 23.06 10.90
C THR A 67 -7.77 22.87 10.69
N ASP A 68 -8.62 23.56 11.46
CA ASP A 68 -10.09 23.51 11.34
C ASP A 68 -10.66 24.58 10.38
N GLY A 69 -9.92 25.66 10.11
CA GLY A 69 -10.34 26.77 9.27
C GLY A 69 -11.21 27.81 9.99
N ASP A 70 -11.23 27.84 11.33
CA ASP A 70 -12.00 28.80 12.13
C ASP A 70 -11.44 30.25 12.02
N GLY A 71 -10.15 30.37 11.69
CA GLY A 71 -9.43 31.64 11.57
C GLY A 71 -8.47 31.94 12.74
N GLN A 72 -8.33 31.05 13.71
CA GLN A 72 -7.34 31.07 14.79
C GLN A 72 -6.22 30.05 14.51
N GLY A 73 -4.97 30.47 14.61
CA GLY A 73 -3.84 29.61 14.22
C GLY A 73 -3.51 28.53 15.27
N ASN A 74 -2.98 27.39 14.83
CA ASN A 74 -2.65 26.24 15.71
C ASN A 74 -1.69 26.58 16.87
N ALA A 75 -0.93 27.67 16.76
CA ALA A 75 -0.01 28.14 17.80
C ALA A 75 -0.72 28.85 18.98
N CYS A 76 -1.98 29.25 18.80
CA CYS A 76 -2.78 29.96 19.79
C CYS A 76 -4.16 29.34 20.04
N ASP A 77 -4.56 28.29 19.32
CA ASP A 77 -5.76 27.51 19.66
C ASP A 77 -5.54 26.47 20.77
N ASP A 78 -6.60 26.26 21.55
CA ASP A 78 -6.70 25.26 22.62
C ASP A 78 -7.29 23.92 22.09
N ASP A 79 -7.93 23.90 20.91
CA ASP A 79 -8.71 22.78 20.30
C ASP A 79 -8.60 22.87 18.75
N ILE A 80 -7.49 22.40 18.16
CA ILE A 80 -7.06 22.82 16.79
C ILE A 80 -7.78 22.13 15.62
N ASP A 81 -8.69 21.20 15.87
CA ASP A 81 -9.45 20.48 14.83
C ASP A 81 -10.99 20.49 15.06
N ASP A 82 -11.48 21.30 16.02
CA ASP A 82 -12.88 21.49 16.42
C ASP A 82 -13.67 20.17 16.65
N ASP A 83 -12.98 19.13 17.12
CA ASP A 83 -13.59 17.86 17.55
C ASP A 83 -14.38 18.03 18.88
N GLY A 84 -13.99 19.05 19.67
CA GLY A 84 -14.57 19.42 20.96
C GLY A 84 -13.75 18.98 22.18
N LEU A 85 -12.51 18.53 21.99
CA LEU A 85 -11.56 18.12 23.02
C LEU A 85 -10.26 18.95 22.93
N PRO A 86 -9.88 19.68 23.99
CA PRO A 86 -8.67 20.49 23.94
C PRO A 86 -7.41 19.65 23.75
N ASN A 87 -6.47 20.11 22.91
CA ASN A 87 -5.22 19.47 22.44
C ASN A 87 -4.43 18.66 23.50
N GLY A 88 -4.49 19.06 24.78
CA GLY A 88 -3.80 18.39 25.89
C GLY A 88 -4.60 17.27 26.59
N SER A 89 -5.77 16.92 26.07
CA SER A 89 -6.66 15.83 26.52
C SER A 89 -7.18 14.99 25.36
N ASP A 90 -6.75 15.33 24.16
CA ASP A 90 -7.00 14.65 22.90
C ASP A 90 -5.85 13.67 22.60
N ASN A 91 -6.15 12.46 22.13
CA ASN A 91 -5.18 11.48 21.68
C ASN A 91 -4.84 11.57 20.18
N CYS A 92 -5.56 12.39 19.40
CA CYS A 92 -5.20 12.81 18.05
C CYS A 92 -5.29 14.33 17.84
N PRO A 93 -4.42 15.16 18.47
CA PRO A 93 -4.51 16.63 18.53
C PRO A 93 -4.45 17.45 17.23
N ALA A 94 -4.71 16.86 16.07
CA ALA A 94 -4.77 17.50 14.75
C ALA A 94 -5.63 16.70 13.75
N VAL A 95 -6.39 15.68 14.21
CA VAL A 95 -7.24 14.79 13.42
C VAL A 95 -8.49 14.46 14.23
N ALA A 96 -9.53 15.27 14.05
CA ALA A 96 -10.79 15.23 14.79
C ALA A 96 -11.35 13.82 15.01
N ASN A 97 -11.31 13.33 16.25
CA ASN A 97 -11.78 12.01 16.67
C ASN A 97 -12.61 12.06 17.98
N PRO A 98 -13.85 12.59 17.96
CA PRO A 98 -14.61 12.95 19.17
C PRO A 98 -15.01 11.79 20.10
N ASP A 99 -14.74 10.55 19.69
CA ASP A 99 -14.95 9.35 20.50
C ASP A 99 -13.68 8.85 21.23
N GLN A 100 -12.49 9.30 20.81
CA GLN A 100 -11.19 9.02 21.43
C GLN A 100 -10.95 7.51 21.58
N ASN A 101 -11.26 6.74 20.53
CA ASN A 101 -10.88 5.34 20.50
C ASN A 101 -9.35 5.22 20.46
N ASP A 102 -8.86 4.19 21.13
CA ASP A 102 -7.47 3.86 21.45
C ASP A 102 -7.50 2.35 21.69
N LEU A 103 -7.34 1.58 20.61
CA LEU A 103 -7.62 0.14 20.57
C LEU A 103 -6.54 -0.68 21.29
N ASP A 104 -5.27 -0.31 21.16
CA ASP A 104 -4.14 -1.00 21.80
C ASP A 104 -3.82 -0.45 23.22
N GLY A 105 -4.07 0.84 23.46
CA GLY A 105 -3.83 1.54 24.72
C GLY A 105 -2.49 2.29 24.82
N ASP A 106 -1.80 2.59 23.72
CA ASP A 106 -0.51 3.29 23.72
C ASP A 106 -0.64 4.80 24.07
N GLY A 107 -1.79 5.40 23.75
CA GLY A 107 -2.14 6.79 24.02
C GLY A 107 -2.19 7.73 22.81
N LEU A 108 -1.96 7.22 21.60
CA LEU A 108 -2.49 7.75 20.35
C LEU A 108 -3.97 7.34 20.22
N GLY A 109 -4.66 7.85 19.21
CA GLY A 109 -6.03 7.43 18.91
C GLY A 109 -6.14 6.75 17.56
N ASP A 110 -7.14 5.89 17.39
CA ASP A 110 -7.37 5.10 16.17
C ASP A 110 -7.41 5.93 14.85
N SER A 111 -7.60 7.25 14.94
CA SER A 111 -7.66 8.16 13.78
C SER A 111 -6.31 8.75 13.35
N CYS A 112 -5.27 8.63 14.20
CA CYS A 112 -3.92 9.14 13.95
C CYS A 112 -2.81 8.13 14.29
N ASP A 113 -3.16 7.00 14.89
CA ASP A 113 -2.29 5.85 15.05
C ASP A 113 -2.04 5.15 13.69
N SER A 114 -0.86 4.57 13.56
CA SER A 114 -0.38 3.84 12.38
C SER A 114 -0.22 2.34 12.59
N ASP A 115 -0.44 1.84 13.80
CA ASP A 115 -0.38 0.42 14.23
C ASP A 115 -1.51 0.19 15.25
N ARG A 116 -2.76 0.29 14.78
CA ARG A 116 -3.96 0.50 15.62
C ARG A 116 -4.20 -0.54 16.71
N ASP A 117 -3.69 -1.76 16.55
CA ASP A 117 -3.87 -2.82 17.55
C ASP A 117 -2.57 -3.21 18.27
N GLY A 118 -1.49 -2.47 18.01
CA GLY A 118 -0.22 -2.52 18.75
C GLY A 118 0.53 -3.84 18.60
N ASP A 119 0.39 -4.50 17.44
CA ASP A 119 1.00 -5.79 17.16
C ASP A 119 2.44 -5.67 16.63
N GLY A 120 2.83 -4.49 16.15
CA GLY A 120 4.13 -4.17 15.56
C GLY A 120 4.13 -4.11 14.03
N VAL A 121 2.97 -4.26 13.37
CA VAL A 121 2.80 -4.20 11.92
C VAL A 121 1.92 -3.00 11.56
N PRO A 122 2.46 -1.99 10.85
CA PRO A 122 1.67 -0.80 10.51
C PRO A 122 0.45 -1.11 9.63
N ASP A 123 -0.68 -0.47 9.93
CA ASP A 123 -2.00 -0.55 9.26
C ASP A 123 -1.99 -0.66 7.73
N GLN A 124 -1.01 -0.05 7.07
CA GLN A 124 -0.90 -0.02 5.60
C GLN A 124 -0.36 -1.33 5.00
N ILE A 125 0.24 -2.18 5.83
CA ILE A 125 0.80 -3.49 5.45
C ILE A 125 0.31 -4.62 6.36
N ASP A 126 -0.44 -4.30 7.41
CA ASP A 126 -1.14 -5.26 8.25
C ASP A 126 -2.35 -5.87 7.51
N ASN A 127 -2.43 -7.20 7.51
CA ASN A 127 -3.57 -7.95 6.98
C ASN A 127 -4.71 -8.19 8.00
N CYS A 128 -4.58 -7.75 9.25
CA CYS A 128 -5.69 -7.56 10.19
C CYS A 128 -5.60 -6.26 11.04
N PRO A 129 -5.74 -5.03 10.47
CA PRO A 129 -5.55 -3.70 11.13
C PRO A 129 -6.40 -3.34 12.38
N LEU A 130 -7.06 -4.32 12.99
CA LEU A 130 -7.95 -4.21 14.14
C LEU A 130 -7.93 -5.50 15.01
N THR A 131 -7.06 -6.49 14.72
CA THR A 131 -6.94 -7.78 15.43
C THR A 131 -5.52 -8.35 15.37
N ALA A 132 -4.67 -7.81 16.25
CA ALA A 132 -3.26 -8.15 16.45
C ALA A 132 -2.84 -9.58 16.07
N ASN A 133 -2.05 -9.66 15.01
CA ASN A 133 -1.50 -10.87 14.40
C ASN A 133 -0.06 -10.65 13.90
N PRO A 134 0.95 -10.53 14.78
CA PRO A 134 2.32 -10.15 14.40
C PRO A 134 3.03 -11.14 13.46
N ASP A 135 2.43 -12.31 13.24
CA ASP A 135 2.91 -13.32 12.29
C ASP A 135 2.45 -13.06 10.84
N GLN A 136 1.48 -12.16 10.63
CA GLN A 136 0.92 -11.76 9.34
C GLN A 136 0.52 -12.95 8.47
N THR A 137 0.15 -14.07 9.09
CA THR A 137 -0.09 -15.31 8.36
C THR A 137 -1.40 -15.23 7.57
N ASP A 138 -1.28 -15.35 6.25
CA ASP A 138 -2.38 -15.40 5.28
C ASP A 138 -2.30 -16.76 4.56
N SER A 139 -3.30 -17.61 4.76
CA SER A 139 -3.27 -19.02 4.34
C SER A 139 -3.64 -19.25 2.88
N ASP A 140 -4.53 -18.42 2.31
CA ASP A 140 -5.06 -18.58 0.96
C ASP A 140 -4.72 -17.43 0.00
N GLN A 141 -4.04 -16.39 0.51
CA GLN A 141 -3.37 -15.29 -0.19
C GLN A 141 -4.35 -14.26 -0.78
N ASP A 142 -5.43 -13.96 -0.06
CA ASP A 142 -6.42 -12.95 -0.44
C ASP A 142 -6.08 -11.53 0.07
N GLY A 143 -5.21 -11.41 1.08
CA GLY A 143 -4.83 -10.14 1.73
C GLY A 143 -5.42 -9.93 3.12
N SER A 144 -6.22 -10.87 3.64
CA SER A 144 -6.72 -10.92 5.01
C SER A 144 -5.90 -11.90 5.85
N GLY A 145 -5.53 -11.54 7.07
CA GLY A 145 -4.75 -12.42 7.95
C GLY A 145 -5.62 -13.45 8.68
N ASN A 146 -5.10 -14.65 8.90
CA ASN A 146 -5.74 -15.79 9.59
C ASN A 146 -6.40 -15.46 10.96
N ALA A 147 -6.04 -14.33 11.57
CA ALA A 147 -6.60 -13.86 12.84
C ALA A 147 -7.96 -13.17 12.69
N CYS A 148 -8.22 -12.54 11.54
CA CYS A 148 -9.47 -11.87 11.17
C CYS A 148 -10.22 -12.55 10.00
N ASP A 149 -9.54 -13.41 9.25
CA ASP A 149 -10.00 -14.23 8.13
C ASP A 149 -10.73 -15.53 8.58
N SER A 150 -11.79 -15.93 7.86
CA SER A 150 -12.57 -17.15 8.12
C SER A 150 -12.39 -18.28 7.08
N ASN A 151 -11.58 -18.06 6.03
CA ASN A 151 -11.24 -18.99 4.93
C ASN A 151 -12.49 -19.62 4.28
N THR A 152 -13.56 -18.84 4.17
CA THR A 152 -14.86 -19.23 3.65
C THR A 152 -15.33 -18.28 2.55
N ASP A 153 -14.61 -18.16 1.43
CA ASP A 153 -15.16 -17.54 0.20
C ASP A 153 -16.10 -18.52 -0.55
N SER A 154 -17.41 -18.28 -0.43
CA SER A 154 -18.47 -19.11 -1.03
C SER A 154 -18.64 -18.96 -2.54
N ASP A 155 -18.24 -17.86 -3.18
CA ASP A 155 -18.59 -17.57 -4.59
C ASP A 155 -17.44 -17.26 -5.56
N LYS A 156 -16.26 -16.93 -5.03
CA LYS A 156 -14.95 -16.90 -5.67
C LYS A 156 -14.57 -15.60 -6.35
N ASP A 157 -14.82 -14.49 -5.68
CA ASP A 157 -14.37 -13.15 -6.07
C ASP A 157 -13.09 -12.67 -5.36
N GLY A 158 -12.72 -13.29 -4.23
CA GLY A 158 -11.57 -12.93 -3.41
C GLY A 158 -11.88 -12.08 -2.17
N ILE A 159 -13.14 -12.07 -1.70
CA ILE A 159 -13.54 -11.54 -0.39
C ILE A 159 -14.18 -12.69 0.41
N ASP A 160 -13.93 -12.74 1.71
CA ASP A 160 -14.30 -13.86 2.58
C ASP A 160 -15.73 -13.71 3.16
N ASP A 161 -16.55 -14.78 3.30
CA ASP A 161 -17.98 -14.72 3.68
C ASP A 161 -18.29 -13.91 4.98
N SER A 162 -17.28 -13.67 5.84
CA SER A 162 -17.41 -12.87 7.07
C SER A 162 -17.26 -11.36 6.87
N THR A 163 -16.59 -10.92 5.81
CA THR A 163 -16.34 -9.52 5.45
C THR A 163 -17.04 -9.12 4.16
N ASP A 164 -17.34 -10.08 3.28
CA ASP A 164 -18.10 -9.91 2.06
C ASP A 164 -19.52 -9.42 2.35
N ASN A 165 -19.89 -8.26 1.79
CA ASN A 165 -21.24 -7.72 1.85
C ASN A 165 -22.22 -8.41 0.86
N CYS A 166 -21.75 -9.32 0.02
CA CYS A 166 -22.55 -10.25 -0.79
C CYS A 166 -22.04 -11.71 -0.83
N PRO A 167 -22.03 -12.48 0.31
CA PRO A 167 -21.42 -13.83 0.49
C PRO A 167 -21.85 -15.00 -0.42
N THR A 168 -22.53 -14.74 -1.54
CA THR A 168 -22.89 -15.72 -2.56
C THR A 168 -23.00 -15.13 -4.00
N ILE A 169 -22.69 -13.83 -4.20
CA ILE A 169 -22.75 -13.12 -5.48
C ILE A 169 -21.55 -12.16 -5.68
N ALA A 170 -20.37 -12.74 -5.94
CA ALA A 170 -19.16 -12.16 -6.52
C ALA A 170 -19.20 -10.67 -6.91
N ASN A 171 -18.65 -9.84 -6.03
CA ASN A 171 -18.53 -8.39 -6.11
C ASN A 171 -17.22 -7.92 -5.43
N SER A 172 -16.09 -8.23 -6.07
CA SER A 172 -14.75 -7.89 -5.58
C SER A 172 -14.45 -6.37 -5.47
N ASP A 173 -15.43 -5.51 -5.78
CA ASP A 173 -15.42 -4.07 -5.53
C ASP A 173 -16.13 -3.66 -4.23
N GLN A 174 -16.89 -4.58 -3.60
CA GLN A 174 -17.59 -4.43 -2.32
C GLN A 174 -18.44 -3.16 -2.21
N LEU A 175 -18.90 -2.64 -3.36
CA LEU A 175 -19.68 -1.41 -3.41
C LEU A 175 -21.01 -1.61 -2.66
N ASP A 176 -21.34 -0.68 -1.77
CA ASP A 176 -22.57 -0.63 -0.98
C ASP A 176 -23.04 0.84 -1.01
N SER A 177 -24.03 1.12 -1.85
CA SER A 177 -24.40 2.51 -2.18
C SER A 177 -25.26 3.19 -1.11
N ASP A 178 -25.97 2.44 -0.25
CA ASP A 178 -26.79 2.99 0.85
C ASP A 178 -26.21 2.73 2.26
N ASN A 179 -25.17 1.89 2.34
CA ASN A 179 -24.47 1.47 3.56
C ASN A 179 -25.36 0.68 4.55
N ASP A 180 -26.33 -0.09 4.05
CA ASP A 180 -27.12 -1.01 4.89
C ASP A 180 -26.39 -2.31 5.25
N GLY A 181 -25.27 -2.61 4.57
CA GLY A 181 -24.44 -3.78 4.76
C GLY A 181 -24.71 -4.94 3.79
N ASN A 182 -25.57 -4.76 2.78
CA ASN A 182 -25.65 -5.64 1.61
C ASN A 182 -25.02 -4.93 0.41
N GLY A 183 -24.10 -5.59 -0.28
CA GLY A 183 -23.45 -4.99 -1.45
C GLY A 183 -24.40 -4.85 -2.66
N ASP A 184 -24.06 -3.90 -3.52
CA ASP A 184 -24.73 -3.56 -4.78
C ASP A 184 -25.09 -4.76 -5.68
N ALA A 185 -24.30 -5.83 -5.63
CA ALA A 185 -24.46 -7.01 -6.47
C ALA A 185 -25.55 -7.98 -5.98
N CYS A 186 -25.87 -7.95 -4.68
CA CYS A 186 -26.84 -8.83 -4.04
C CYS A 186 -28.02 -8.11 -3.40
N ASP A 187 -27.93 -6.80 -3.18
CA ASP A 187 -29.06 -6.03 -2.74
C ASP A 187 -30.11 -5.87 -3.86
N ASP A 188 -31.37 -6.02 -3.48
CA ASP A 188 -32.54 -5.82 -4.33
C ASP A 188 -32.92 -4.32 -4.44
N ASP A 189 -32.35 -3.41 -3.61
CA ASP A 189 -32.78 -2.01 -3.34
C ASP A 189 -31.60 -1.04 -3.04
N ARG A 190 -30.55 -1.03 -3.87
CA ARG A 190 -29.15 -0.61 -3.54
C ARG A 190 -28.93 0.79 -2.98
N ASP A 191 -29.89 1.70 -3.16
CA ASP A 191 -29.80 3.08 -2.71
C ASP A 191 -30.72 3.38 -1.51
N GLY A 192 -31.36 2.34 -0.95
CA GLY A 192 -32.17 2.41 0.26
C GLY A 192 -33.47 3.20 0.11
N ASP A 193 -33.89 3.54 -1.11
CA ASP A 193 -35.01 4.44 -1.37
C ASP A 193 -36.40 3.77 -1.16
N GLY A 194 -36.44 2.44 -1.28
CA GLY A 194 -37.63 1.60 -1.15
C GLY A 194 -38.29 1.12 -2.46
N ILE A 195 -37.66 1.30 -3.63
CA ILE A 195 -38.17 1.05 -4.99
C ILE A 195 -37.39 -0.03 -5.78
N GLY A 196 -36.70 -0.93 -5.11
CA GLY A 196 -36.00 -2.11 -5.64
C GLY A 196 -35.65 -2.16 -7.14
N ASN A 197 -34.40 -1.80 -7.47
CA ASN A 197 -33.55 -1.98 -8.67
C ASN A 197 -34.20 -2.19 -10.05
N GLY A 198 -35.10 -3.17 -10.18
CA GLY A 198 -35.75 -3.55 -11.43
C GLY A 198 -37.05 -2.79 -11.75
N SER A 199 -37.52 -1.98 -10.81
CA SER A 199 -38.64 -1.02 -11.00
C SER A 199 -38.19 0.44 -10.86
N ASP A 200 -36.91 0.61 -10.53
CA ASP A 200 -36.24 1.85 -10.23
C ASP A 200 -35.68 2.49 -11.51
N ASN A 201 -35.82 3.81 -11.66
CA ASN A 201 -35.20 4.59 -12.73
C ASN A 201 -33.87 5.25 -12.34
N CYS A 202 -33.48 5.22 -11.06
CA CYS A 202 -32.14 5.53 -10.55
C CYS A 202 -31.59 4.47 -9.58
N PRO A 203 -31.25 3.24 -10.04
CA PRO A 203 -30.89 2.08 -9.18
C PRO A 203 -29.62 2.17 -8.32
N LEU A 204 -29.10 3.37 -8.07
CA LEU A 204 -27.89 3.75 -7.33
C LEU A 204 -28.01 5.14 -6.68
N THR A 205 -29.17 5.83 -6.77
CA THR A 205 -29.30 7.23 -6.33
C THR A 205 -30.71 7.52 -5.82
N ALA A 206 -30.85 7.46 -4.49
CA ALA A 206 -32.13 7.41 -3.80
C ALA A 206 -33.17 8.45 -4.27
N ASN A 207 -34.20 8.00 -4.99
CA ASN A 207 -35.23 8.88 -5.54
C ASN A 207 -36.67 8.35 -5.33
N PRO A 208 -37.20 8.25 -4.08
CA PRO A 208 -38.43 7.49 -3.74
C PRO A 208 -39.74 7.94 -4.41
N ILE A 209 -39.68 9.03 -5.17
CA ILE A 209 -40.76 9.62 -5.96
C ILE A 209 -40.74 9.21 -7.43
N GLN A 210 -39.60 8.69 -7.93
CA GLN A 210 -39.40 8.14 -9.28
C GLN A 210 -39.85 9.11 -10.37
N THR A 211 -39.34 10.34 -10.30
CA THR A 211 -39.55 11.36 -11.34
C THR A 211 -38.67 11.01 -12.54
N ASP A 212 -39.22 11.26 -13.72
CA ASP A 212 -38.68 10.98 -15.07
C ASP A 212 -39.32 12.07 -15.96
N THR A 213 -38.66 13.21 -16.05
CA THR A 213 -39.23 14.46 -16.58
C THR A 213 -39.40 14.43 -18.10
N ASP A 214 -38.46 13.83 -18.82
CA ASP A 214 -38.49 13.69 -20.29
C ASP A 214 -39.15 12.38 -20.78
N GLY A 215 -39.19 11.33 -19.96
CA GLY A 215 -39.71 10.01 -20.29
C GLY A 215 -38.70 9.07 -20.97
N ASP A 216 -37.40 9.32 -20.84
CA ASP A 216 -36.29 8.50 -21.35
C ASP A 216 -36.22 7.12 -20.66
N GLY A 217 -36.47 7.11 -19.34
CA GLY A 217 -36.43 5.93 -18.47
C GLY A 217 -35.27 5.93 -17.47
N THR A 218 -34.38 6.91 -17.55
CA THR A 218 -33.55 7.40 -16.44
C THR A 218 -34.42 8.29 -15.53
N GLY A 219 -34.02 8.53 -14.28
CA GLY A 219 -34.77 9.44 -13.38
C GLY A 219 -34.03 10.73 -13.11
N ASP A 220 -34.78 11.81 -12.82
CA ASP A 220 -34.26 13.17 -12.55
C ASP A 220 -33.17 13.25 -11.47
N ALA A 221 -33.01 12.22 -10.63
CA ALA A 221 -31.97 12.18 -9.60
C ALA A 221 -30.62 11.64 -10.08
N CYS A 222 -30.58 11.01 -11.26
CA CYS A 222 -29.41 10.36 -11.84
C CYS A 222 -29.26 10.60 -13.35
N ASP A 223 -30.18 11.38 -13.95
CA ASP A 223 -29.96 11.98 -15.26
C ASP A 223 -29.01 13.19 -15.12
N SER A 224 -28.39 13.57 -16.22
CA SER A 224 -27.46 14.70 -16.33
C SER A 224 -27.94 15.78 -17.31
N ASP A 225 -29.06 15.51 -18.00
CA ASP A 225 -29.75 16.36 -18.98
C ASP A 225 -31.25 16.02 -18.81
N THR A 226 -31.81 16.40 -17.65
CA THR A 226 -33.08 15.88 -17.09
C THR A 226 -34.32 16.16 -17.96
N ASP A 227 -34.23 17.07 -18.94
CA ASP A 227 -35.25 17.30 -19.96
C ASP A 227 -34.85 16.94 -21.41
N ASN A 228 -33.62 16.44 -21.60
CA ASN A 228 -33.02 15.95 -22.85
C ASN A 228 -32.97 16.99 -24.00
N ASP A 229 -32.74 18.25 -23.67
CA ASP A 229 -32.60 19.32 -24.67
C ASP A 229 -31.19 19.40 -25.29
N GLY A 230 -30.17 18.88 -24.58
CA GLY A 230 -28.76 18.92 -24.95
C GLY A 230 -27.88 19.89 -24.15
N VAL A 231 -28.41 20.51 -23.11
CA VAL A 231 -27.67 21.23 -22.06
C VAL A 231 -27.69 20.36 -20.79
N ILE A 232 -26.56 20.28 -20.08
CA ILE A 232 -26.48 19.49 -18.84
C ILE A 232 -26.96 20.31 -17.64
N ASP A 233 -27.66 19.69 -16.69
CA ASP A 233 -28.34 20.34 -15.56
C ASP A 233 -27.47 21.38 -14.82
N ASP A 234 -26.20 21.09 -14.59
CA ASP A 234 -25.21 22.00 -13.94
C ASP A 234 -25.00 23.34 -14.68
N ASN A 235 -25.38 23.42 -15.96
CA ASN A 235 -25.25 24.59 -16.83
C ASN A 235 -26.59 24.97 -17.49
N ASP A 236 -27.69 24.39 -17.02
CA ASP A 236 -29.04 24.62 -17.54
C ASP A 236 -29.78 25.61 -16.64
N ASN A 237 -30.28 26.71 -17.20
CA ASN A 237 -31.10 27.68 -16.49
C ASN A 237 -32.59 27.27 -16.39
N CYS A 238 -32.98 26.14 -16.99
CA CYS A 238 -34.26 25.46 -16.81
C CYS A 238 -34.14 23.92 -16.79
N PRO A 239 -33.43 23.29 -15.82
CA PRO A 239 -33.09 21.85 -15.83
C PRO A 239 -34.26 20.83 -15.90
N LEU A 240 -35.52 21.29 -15.91
CA LEU A 240 -36.73 20.47 -15.96
C LEU A 240 -37.66 20.87 -17.13
N VAL A 241 -37.25 21.81 -18.00
CA VAL A 241 -38.08 22.38 -19.08
C VAL A 241 -37.26 22.77 -20.32
N ALA A 242 -37.08 21.80 -21.22
CA ALA A 242 -36.25 21.87 -22.42
C ALA A 242 -36.27 23.22 -23.17
N ASN A 243 -35.16 23.95 -23.11
CA ASN A 243 -35.02 25.34 -23.54
C ASN A 243 -33.69 25.69 -24.24
N ALA A 244 -32.97 24.72 -24.86
CA ALA A 244 -31.60 24.69 -25.42
C ALA A 244 -30.97 25.94 -26.07
N SER A 245 -31.73 27.02 -26.28
CA SER A 245 -31.21 28.37 -26.46
C SER A 245 -30.74 29.06 -25.17
N GLN A 246 -31.05 28.53 -23.96
CA GLN A 246 -30.63 29.06 -22.66
C GLN A 246 -30.87 30.57 -22.57
N THR A 247 -32.10 30.96 -22.89
CA THR A 247 -32.53 32.36 -22.93
C THR A 247 -33.08 32.72 -21.55
N ASP A 248 -32.68 33.88 -21.07
CA ASP A 248 -32.92 34.44 -19.74
C ASP A 248 -32.96 35.95 -19.97
N THR A 249 -34.16 36.51 -19.95
CA THR A 249 -34.44 37.84 -20.46
C THR A 249 -34.21 38.95 -19.42
N ASP A 250 -34.36 38.65 -18.12
CA ASP A 250 -34.08 39.58 -17.02
C ASP A 250 -32.74 39.33 -16.29
N ALA A 251 -32.10 38.18 -16.53
CA ALA A 251 -30.85 37.70 -15.93
C ALA A 251 -30.94 37.31 -14.44
N ASP A 252 -32.11 36.84 -13.97
CA ASP A 252 -32.29 36.29 -12.61
C ASP A 252 -31.64 34.91 -12.41
N GLY A 253 -31.39 34.17 -13.51
CA GLY A 253 -30.83 32.82 -13.52
C GLY A 253 -31.85 31.72 -13.83
N SER A 254 -33.13 32.05 -13.93
CA SER A 254 -34.21 31.22 -14.47
C SER A 254 -34.38 31.54 -15.96
N GLY A 255 -34.42 30.54 -16.83
CA GLY A 255 -34.66 30.81 -18.26
C GLY A 255 -36.14 31.07 -18.61
N ASP A 256 -36.40 31.79 -19.72
CA ASP A 256 -37.74 32.13 -20.28
C ASP A 256 -38.70 30.93 -20.49
N ALA A 257 -38.23 29.69 -20.29
CA ALA A 257 -39.04 28.48 -20.44
C ALA A 257 -39.60 27.95 -19.11
N CYS A 258 -38.98 28.32 -17.99
CA CYS A 258 -39.29 27.86 -16.64
C CYS A 258 -39.51 28.99 -15.64
N ASP A 259 -39.09 30.21 -15.98
CA ASP A 259 -39.60 31.42 -15.34
C ASP A 259 -41.11 31.59 -15.64
N SER A 260 -41.73 32.53 -14.93
CA SER A 260 -43.14 32.86 -14.97
C SER A 260 -43.40 34.35 -14.87
N ASP A 261 -42.36 35.17 -15.06
CA ASP A 261 -42.28 36.63 -15.04
C ASP A 261 -41.05 37.03 -15.92
N ASP A 262 -40.96 36.51 -17.16
CA ASP A 262 -39.73 36.45 -18.02
C ASP A 262 -38.91 37.78 -18.14
N ASP A 263 -39.48 38.94 -17.84
CA ASP A 263 -38.83 40.25 -17.90
C ASP A 263 -38.66 40.95 -16.53
N GLY A 264 -38.98 40.26 -15.43
CA GLY A 264 -38.73 40.67 -14.06
C GLY A 264 -39.58 41.85 -13.57
N ASP A 265 -40.66 42.20 -14.27
CA ASP A 265 -41.49 43.37 -13.97
C ASP A 265 -42.34 43.23 -12.70
N GLY A 266 -42.70 41.98 -12.35
CA GLY A 266 -43.64 41.66 -11.29
C GLY A 266 -45.06 41.33 -11.79
N GLN A 267 -45.23 41.15 -13.10
CA GLN A 267 -46.45 40.71 -13.78
C GLN A 267 -46.14 39.40 -14.51
N SER A 268 -46.62 38.29 -13.94
CA SER A 268 -46.46 36.99 -14.62
C SER A 268 -46.95 37.03 -16.09
N ASP A 269 -46.19 36.49 -17.04
CA ASP A 269 -46.44 36.52 -18.50
C ASP A 269 -47.87 36.09 -18.91
N SER A 270 -48.51 35.23 -18.12
CA SER A 270 -49.92 34.85 -18.31
C SER A 270 -50.96 35.98 -18.11
N ASN A 271 -50.57 37.08 -17.46
CA ASN A 271 -51.37 38.28 -17.20
C ASN A 271 -50.74 39.55 -17.78
N ASP A 272 -49.50 39.45 -18.26
CA ASP A 272 -48.75 40.53 -18.87
C ASP A 272 -49.26 40.85 -20.30
N ASN A 273 -49.28 42.13 -20.67
CA ASN A 273 -49.60 42.61 -22.02
C ASN A 273 -48.36 42.91 -22.90
N CYS A 274 -47.15 42.87 -22.34
CA CYS A 274 -45.83 42.81 -22.98
C CYS A 274 -44.88 41.79 -22.31
N PRO A 275 -45.16 40.47 -22.35
CA PRO A 275 -44.49 39.42 -21.55
C PRO A 275 -42.97 39.16 -21.73
N LEU A 276 -42.24 40.04 -22.40
CA LEU A 276 -40.78 39.96 -22.67
C LEU A 276 -40.17 41.38 -22.72
N THR A 277 -40.84 42.37 -22.14
CA THR A 277 -40.47 43.79 -22.16
C THR A 277 -41.13 44.50 -20.97
N ALA A 278 -40.43 44.44 -19.84
CA ALA A 278 -40.86 44.93 -18.52
C ALA A 278 -41.66 46.23 -18.57
N ASN A 279 -42.95 46.16 -18.24
CA ASN A 279 -43.85 47.30 -18.16
C ASN A 279 -44.78 47.24 -16.93
N PRO A 280 -44.27 47.45 -15.69
CA PRO A 280 -44.98 47.13 -14.45
C PRO A 280 -46.29 47.89 -14.18
N ASP A 281 -46.63 48.87 -15.03
CA ASP A 281 -47.87 49.62 -14.98
C ASP A 281 -48.96 49.08 -15.94
N GLN A 282 -48.60 48.16 -16.83
CA GLN A 282 -49.46 47.47 -17.80
C GLN A 282 -50.29 48.45 -18.64
N MET A 283 -49.70 49.58 -19.05
CA MET A 283 -50.41 50.58 -19.86
C MET A 283 -50.75 50.04 -21.26
N ASP A 284 -51.97 50.33 -21.72
CA ASP A 284 -52.55 49.99 -23.03
C ASP A 284 -53.43 51.19 -23.40
N THR A 285 -52.82 52.16 -24.06
CA THR A 285 -53.39 53.51 -24.30
C THR A 285 -54.46 53.50 -25.38
N ASP A 286 -54.31 52.64 -26.39
CA ASP A 286 -55.22 52.51 -27.53
C ASP A 286 -56.36 51.48 -27.26
N GLY A 287 -56.12 50.49 -26.39
CA GLY A 287 -57.09 49.51 -25.91
C GLY A 287 -57.16 48.21 -26.72
N ASP A 288 -56.10 47.89 -27.46
CA ASP A 288 -55.92 46.74 -28.35
C ASP A 288 -55.68 45.42 -27.58
N GLY A 289 -55.01 45.50 -26.43
CA GLY A 289 -54.64 44.36 -25.58
C GLY A 289 -53.15 43.97 -25.65
N SER A 290 -52.36 44.67 -26.46
CA SER A 290 -50.89 44.75 -26.35
C SER A 290 -50.54 45.92 -25.42
N GLY A 291 -49.47 45.83 -24.64
CA GLY A 291 -49.03 46.97 -23.82
C GLY A 291 -48.31 48.04 -24.65
N ASP A 292 -48.34 49.28 -24.18
CA ASP A 292 -47.72 50.42 -24.87
C ASP A 292 -46.20 50.23 -25.08
N ALA A 293 -45.54 49.43 -24.24
CA ALA A 293 -44.12 49.09 -24.35
C ALA A 293 -43.79 48.15 -25.53
N CYS A 294 -44.77 47.44 -26.08
CA CYS A 294 -44.59 46.44 -27.14
C CYS A 294 -45.57 46.57 -28.32
N ASP A 295 -46.52 47.51 -28.30
CA ASP A 295 -47.31 47.86 -29.48
C ASP A 295 -46.48 48.72 -30.45
N SER A 296 -46.58 48.40 -31.74
CA SER A 296 -45.86 49.05 -32.83
C SER A 296 -46.73 49.98 -33.69
N ASN A 297 -48.03 50.11 -33.38
CA ASN A 297 -48.97 50.95 -34.13
C ASN A 297 -49.72 52.02 -33.31
N THR A 298 -49.27 52.29 -32.10
CA THR A 298 -49.76 53.37 -31.25
C THR A 298 -49.53 54.76 -31.89
N ASP A 299 -50.37 55.73 -31.52
CA ASP A 299 -50.31 57.18 -31.84
C ASP A 299 -50.71 57.86 -30.52
N SER A 300 -49.76 57.85 -29.57
CA SER A 300 -50.02 58.06 -28.14
C SER A 300 -50.47 59.48 -27.79
N ASP A 301 -50.05 60.47 -28.57
CA ASP A 301 -50.36 61.88 -28.35
C ASP A 301 -51.39 62.49 -29.33
N GLY A 302 -51.66 61.83 -30.46
CA GLY A 302 -52.62 62.25 -31.47
C GLY A 302 -52.14 63.36 -32.42
N ASP A 303 -50.83 63.56 -32.59
CA ASP A 303 -50.26 64.55 -33.50
C ASP A 303 -50.41 64.16 -34.99
N GLY A 304 -50.39 62.85 -35.26
CA GLY A 304 -50.59 62.27 -36.58
C GLY A 304 -49.36 61.56 -37.20
N GLN A 305 -48.24 61.46 -36.48
CA GLN A 305 -47.31 60.34 -36.65
C GLN A 305 -47.82 59.11 -35.86
N SER A 306 -47.14 57.97 -36.01
CA SER A 306 -47.33 56.81 -35.15
C SER A 306 -46.03 56.56 -34.39
N ASP A 307 -46.12 56.16 -33.12
CA ASP A 307 -45.01 56.06 -32.15
C ASP A 307 -43.76 55.37 -32.73
N SER A 308 -43.92 54.32 -33.53
CA SER A 308 -42.82 53.62 -34.23
C SER A 308 -42.09 54.42 -35.33
N THR A 309 -42.48 55.67 -35.55
CA THR A 309 -41.93 56.64 -36.50
C THR A 309 -41.97 58.08 -35.99
N ASP A 310 -42.36 58.27 -34.73
CA ASP A 310 -42.48 59.55 -34.06
C ASP A 310 -41.24 59.73 -33.15
N ASN A 311 -40.50 60.82 -33.31
CA ASN A 311 -39.37 61.10 -32.42
C ASN A 311 -39.78 61.76 -31.09
N CYS A 312 -41.06 62.07 -30.88
CA CYS A 312 -41.65 62.39 -29.58
C CYS A 312 -43.04 61.75 -29.38
N PRO A 313 -43.16 60.40 -29.28
CA PRO A 313 -44.44 59.69 -29.25
C PRO A 313 -45.50 60.18 -28.25
N ALA A 314 -45.06 60.79 -27.15
CA ALA A 314 -45.92 61.31 -26.08
C ALA A 314 -46.15 62.83 -26.10
N LEU A 315 -45.56 63.59 -27.05
CA LEU A 315 -45.58 65.06 -27.05
C LEU A 315 -45.54 65.71 -28.46
N ALA A 316 -46.75 66.04 -28.93
CA ALA A 316 -47.06 66.49 -30.29
C ALA A 316 -46.08 67.50 -30.92
N ASN A 317 -45.24 67.02 -31.84
CA ASN A 317 -44.16 67.73 -32.51
C ASN A 317 -44.13 67.48 -34.04
N ALA A 318 -45.24 67.68 -34.74
CA ALA A 318 -45.45 67.27 -36.14
C ALA A 318 -44.46 67.78 -37.22
N ASP A 319 -43.46 68.60 -36.86
CA ASP A 319 -42.30 68.93 -37.69
C ASP A 319 -41.09 68.00 -37.51
N GLN A 320 -41.02 67.20 -36.44
CA GLN A 320 -40.05 66.12 -36.20
C GLN A 320 -38.61 66.63 -36.38
N SER A 321 -38.31 67.75 -35.74
CA SER A 321 -36.95 68.27 -35.66
C SER A 321 -36.17 67.55 -34.57
N ASP A 322 -34.88 67.44 -34.81
CA ASP A 322 -33.93 66.49 -34.24
C ASP A 322 -32.56 67.08 -34.62
N SER A 323 -31.90 67.71 -33.66
CA SER A 323 -30.78 68.64 -33.91
C SER A 323 -29.43 67.94 -33.86
N ASP A 324 -29.28 66.97 -32.96
CA ASP A 324 -28.10 66.13 -32.76
C ASP A 324 -28.14 64.83 -33.61
N GLN A 325 -29.33 64.36 -34.00
CA GLN A 325 -29.61 63.14 -34.77
C GLN A 325 -29.50 61.83 -33.97
N ASP A 326 -29.82 61.82 -32.68
CA ASP A 326 -29.93 60.58 -31.89
C ASP A 326 -31.20 59.76 -32.20
N GLY A 327 -32.28 60.44 -32.59
CA GLY A 327 -33.59 59.86 -32.91
C GLY A 327 -34.73 60.23 -31.95
N GLN A 328 -34.45 60.96 -30.88
CA GLN A 328 -35.43 61.76 -30.13
C GLN A 328 -35.68 63.09 -30.88
N GLY A 329 -36.61 63.92 -30.43
CA GLY A 329 -36.95 65.17 -31.12
C GLY A 329 -36.90 66.38 -30.22
N ASP A 330 -36.41 67.52 -30.74
CA ASP A 330 -36.13 68.79 -30.02
C ASP A 330 -37.22 69.26 -29.01
N ALA A 331 -38.45 68.77 -29.17
CA ALA A 331 -39.64 69.12 -28.40
C ALA A 331 -39.84 68.29 -27.12
N CYS A 332 -39.34 67.05 -27.09
CA CYS A 332 -39.35 66.12 -25.96
C CYS A 332 -37.94 65.63 -25.57
N ASP A 333 -36.96 65.95 -26.39
CA ASP A 333 -35.55 65.80 -26.10
C ASP A 333 -35.16 66.76 -24.98
N ASP A 334 -34.64 66.17 -23.90
CA ASP A 334 -34.17 66.90 -22.74
C ASP A 334 -32.70 67.34 -22.91
N ASP A 335 -31.95 66.92 -23.95
CA ASP A 335 -30.55 67.28 -24.29
C ASP A 335 -30.41 67.57 -25.81
N ARG A 336 -30.77 68.78 -26.26
CA ARG A 336 -31.09 69.05 -27.68
C ARG A 336 -29.90 68.91 -28.64
N ASP A 337 -28.69 69.06 -28.15
CA ASP A 337 -27.48 69.02 -28.98
C ASP A 337 -26.59 67.80 -28.74
N GLY A 338 -27.07 66.87 -27.88
CA GLY A 338 -26.52 65.52 -27.72
C GLY A 338 -25.16 65.51 -27.02
N ASP A 339 -24.97 66.41 -26.06
CA ASP A 339 -23.71 66.58 -25.34
C ASP A 339 -23.66 65.82 -24.00
N GLY A 340 -24.82 65.38 -23.49
CA GLY A 340 -25.00 64.71 -22.22
C GLY A 340 -25.59 65.58 -21.10
N GLN A 341 -26.12 66.77 -21.39
CA GLN A 341 -26.56 67.74 -20.39
C GLN A 341 -28.01 68.21 -20.62
N ASP A 342 -28.86 68.10 -19.58
CA ASP A 342 -30.26 68.51 -19.70
C ASP A 342 -30.36 70.02 -20.05
N ASN A 343 -31.06 70.38 -21.12
CA ASN A 343 -31.46 71.71 -21.63
C ASN A 343 -31.88 72.74 -20.55
N GLY A 344 -32.31 72.29 -19.36
CA GLY A 344 -32.73 73.11 -18.24
C GLY A 344 -31.62 73.50 -17.26
N THR A 345 -30.48 72.80 -17.32
CA THR A 345 -29.23 73.04 -16.58
C THR A 345 -28.07 73.40 -17.49
N ASP A 346 -28.15 73.01 -18.76
CA ASP A 346 -27.19 73.31 -19.81
C ASP A 346 -27.05 74.84 -20.04
N ASN A 347 -25.80 75.29 -20.14
CA ASN A 347 -25.40 76.68 -20.36
C ASN A 347 -25.18 77.03 -21.85
N CYS A 348 -25.23 76.07 -22.78
CA CYS A 348 -25.41 76.29 -24.22
C CYS A 348 -26.45 75.35 -24.90
N PRO A 349 -27.77 75.38 -24.55
CA PRO A 349 -28.85 74.45 -25.01
C PRO A 349 -29.22 74.33 -26.51
N ASP A 350 -28.34 74.74 -27.41
CA ASP A 350 -28.45 74.59 -28.86
C ASP A 350 -27.03 74.41 -29.51
N GLN A 351 -25.96 74.18 -28.72
CA GLN A 351 -24.59 73.98 -29.18
C GLN A 351 -23.70 73.20 -28.18
N ALA A 352 -23.65 71.87 -28.39
CA ALA A 352 -22.91 70.88 -27.60
C ALA A 352 -21.57 71.32 -26.97
N ASN A 353 -21.54 71.26 -25.64
CA ASN A 353 -20.42 71.52 -24.75
C ASN A 353 -20.52 70.67 -23.46
N ALA A 354 -20.38 69.35 -23.62
CA ALA A 354 -20.55 68.33 -22.58
C ALA A 354 -19.85 68.61 -21.23
N ASP A 355 -18.78 69.41 -21.24
CA ASP A 355 -18.01 69.82 -20.07
C ASP A 355 -18.66 70.95 -19.24
N GLN A 356 -19.63 71.65 -19.83
CA GLN A 356 -20.39 72.77 -19.24
C GLN A 356 -19.50 73.86 -18.67
N LEU A 357 -18.32 74.07 -19.28
CA LEU A 357 -17.40 75.12 -18.87
C LEU A 357 -18.05 76.50 -19.06
N ASP A 358 -18.00 77.29 -17.99
CA ASP A 358 -18.53 78.65 -17.84
C ASP A 358 -17.50 79.39 -16.99
N THR A 359 -16.47 79.92 -17.66
CA THR A 359 -15.24 80.34 -17.00
C THR A 359 -15.46 81.58 -16.13
N ASP A 360 -16.24 82.57 -16.59
CA ASP A 360 -16.57 83.77 -15.81
C ASP A 360 -17.78 83.60 -14.85
N HIS A 361 -18.53 82.50 -14.97
CA HIS A 361 -19.71 82.13 -14.18
C HIS A 361 -20.93 83.04 -14.41
N ASP A 362 -21.12 83.62 -15.61
CA ASP A 362 -22.31 84.39 -16.01
C ASP A 362 -23.55 83.53 -16.31
N SER A 363 -23.37 82.20 -16.42
CA SER A 363 -24.37 81.19 -16.83
C SER A 363 -24.62 81.09 -18.34
N ILE A 364 -23.63 81.46 -19.16
CA ILE A 364 -23.50 81.12 -20.58
C ILE A 364 -22.22 80.28 -20.71
N GLY A 365 -22.28 79.14 -21.40
CA GLY A 365 -21.10 78.28 -21.55
C GLY A 365 -20.05 78.86 -22.50
N ASP A 366 -18.77 78.54 -22.25
CA ASP A 366 -17.62 79.03 -23.02
C ASP A 366 -17.74 78.72 -24.52
N ALA A 367 -18.45 77.65 -24.88
CA ALA A 367 -18.73 77.27 -26.26
C ALA A 367 -19.64 78.26 -27.00
N CYS A 368 -20.54 78.95 -26.30
CA CYS A 368 -21.50 79.90 -26.87
C CYS A 368 -21.34 81.35 -26.38
N ASP A 369 -20.43 81.61 -25.43
CA ASP A 369 -20.01 82.97 -25.08
C ASP A 369 -19.01 83.57 -26.11
N SER A 370 -18.80 84.88 -26.00
CA SER A 370 -17.90 85.69 -26.83
C SER A 370 -16.79 86.42 -26.04
N ASP A 371 -16.83 86.37 -24.71
CA ASP A 371 -15.95 87.03 -23.72
C ASP A 371 -15.86 86.09 -22.49
N SER A 372 -15.39 84.85 -22.71
CA SER A 372 -15.65 83.67 -21.87
C SER A 372 -15.10 83.74 -20.44
N ASP A 373 -14.08 84.56 -20.18
CA ASP A 373 -13.51 84.78 -18.84
C ASP A 373 -13.94 86.12 -18.20
N GLY A 374 -14.76 86.90 -18.88
CA GLY A 374 -15.34 88.15 -18.38
C GLY A 374 -14.32 89.27 -18.13
N ASP A 375 -13.11 89.14 -18.67
CA ASP A 375 -12.04 90.15 -18.68
C ASP A 375 -12.50 91.49 -19.31
N GLY A 376 -13.28 91.38 -20.38
CA GLY A 376 -13.74 92.50 -21.21
C GLY A 376 -13.04 92.62 -22.57
N ILE A 377 -12.44 91.55 -23.07
CA ILE A 377 -11.76 91.45 -24.38
C ILE A 377 -12.35 90.25 -25.15
N ASP A 378 -13.15 90.52 -26.20
CA ASP A 378 -13.77 89.46 -27.02
C ASP A 378 -12.75 88.35 -27.40
N ASN A 379 -13.06 87.06 -27.17
CA ASN A 379 -12.19 85.86 -27.32
C ASN A 379 -11.31 85.81 -28.59
N GLY A 380 -11.74 86.46 -29.68
CA GLY A 380 -10.98 86.55 -30.94
C GLY A 380 -9.90 87.65 -31.00
N SER A 381 -9.72 88.41 -29.93
CA SER A 381 -8.70 89.46 -29.76
C SER A 381 -7.87 89.31 -28.47
N ASP A 382 -8.24 88.33 -27.65
CA ASP A 382 -7.61 87.99 -26.38
C ASP A 382 -6.41 87.06 -26.60
N ASN A 383 -5.32 87.23 -25.83
CA ASN A 383 -4.21 86.28 -25.79
C ASN A 383 -4.37 85.17 -24.74
N CYS A 384 -5.35 85.29 -23.84
CA CYS A 384 -5.82 84.25 -22.92
C CYS A 384 -7.36 84.17 -22.86
N PRO A 385 -8.06 83.69 -23.91
CA PRO A 385 -9.54 83.71 -24.00
C PRO A 385 -10.34 82.93 -22.93
N LEU A 386 -9.68 82.33 -21.93
CA LEU A 386 -10.24 81.52 -20.85
C LEU A 386 -9.54 81.82 -19.50
N ALA A 387 -8.78 82.91 -19.37
CA ALA A 387 -8.02 83.21 -18.16
C ALA A 387 -7.79 84.72 -17.99
N ALA A 388 -8.74 85.37 -17.28
CA ALA A 388 -8.90 86.81 -17.27
C ALA A 388 -7.62 87.62 -16.98
N ASN A 389 -7.05 88.23 -18.02
CA ASN A 389 -5.80 88.98 -17.99
C ASN A 389 -5.93 90.40 -18.63
N PRO A 390 -6.60 91.37 -17.97
CA PRO A 390 -6.97 92.64 -18.64
C PRO A 390 -5.82 93.59 -18.99
N ASP A 391 -4.58 93.22 -18.67
CA ASP A 391 -3.35 93.87 -19.09
C ASP A 391 -2.63 93.18 -20.27
N GLN A 392 -3.02 91.96 -20.65
CA GLN A 392 -2.56 91.19 -21.81
C GLN A 392 -1.03 91.16 -21.87
N SER A 393 -0.41 90.75 -20.75
CA SER A 393 1.02 90.51 -20.71
C SER A 393 1.37 89.25 -21.51
N ASP A 394 2.58 89.28 -22.08
CA ASP A 394 3.10 88.38 -23.11
C ASP A 394 4.62 88.63 -23.11
N GLN A 395 5.30 87.93 -22.20
CA GLN A 395 6.68 88.20 -21.80
C GLN A 395 7.69 87.69 -22.86
N ASP A 396 7.47 86.51 -23.43
CA ASP A 396 8.32 85.91 -24.47
C ASP A 396 8.00 86.42 -25.91
N GLN A 397 6.76 86.91 -26.13
CA GLN A 397 6.19 87.37 -27.42
C GLN A 397 5.83 86.27 -28.44
N ASP A 398 5.46 85.08 -27.95
CA ASP A 398 4.82 83.97 -28.66
C ASP A 398 3.42 84.35 -29.20
N GLY A 399 2.62 85.03 -28.37
CA GLY A 399 1.24 85.43 -28.65
C GLY A 399 0.16 84.75 -27.81
N SER A 400 0.55 83.82 -26.94
CA SER A 400 -0.14 83.47 -25.69
C SER A 400 0.02 84.61 -24.68
N GLY A 401 -0.58 84.54 -23.49
CA GLY A 401 -0.35 85.53 -22.44
C GLY A 401 0.05 84.90 -21.14
N ASP A 402 0.85 85.59 -20.32
CA ASP A 402 1.46 85.03 -19.09
C ASP A 402 0.46 84.43 -18.08
N ALA A 403 -0.85 84.69 -18.23
CA ALA A 403 -1.92 84.14 -17.40
C ALA A 403 -2.44 82.76 -17.85
N CYS A 404 -2.11 82.33 -19.08
CA CYS A 404 -2.50 81.08 -19.72
C CYS A 404 -1.39 80.44 -20.56
N ASP A 405 -0.19 81.03 -20.51
CA ASP A 405 1.00 80.48 -21.13
C ASP A 405 1.67 79.54 -20.12
N ASP A 406 1.87 78.29 -20.53
CA ASP A 406 2.50 77.28 -19.70
C ASP A 406 4.04 77.49 -19.63
N ASP A 407 4.68 78.26 -20.52
CA ASP A 407 6.14 78.55 -20.56
C ASP A 407 6.35 80.08 -20.71
N SER A 408 6.14 80.82 -19.62
CA SER A 408 5.94 82.29 -19.66
C SER A 408 7.19 83.10 -20.07
N ASP A 409 8.36 82.46 -20.24
CA ASP A 409 9.56 83.13 -20.78
C ASP A 409 10.26 82.42 -21.95
N GLY A 410 9.69 81.30 -22.41
CA GLY A 410 10.03 80.64 -23.66
C GLY A 410 11.35 79.88 -23.64
N ASP A 411 11.72 79.31 -22.48
CA ASP A 411 12.96 78.56 -22.30
C ASP A 411 12.82 77.05 -22.61
N GLY A 412 11.59 76.54 -22.59
CA GLY A 412 11.22 75.16 -22.82
C GLY A 412 10.89 74.33 -21.58
N ILE A 413 10.66 74.96 -20.41
CA ILE A 413 10.21 74.34 -19.16
C ILE A 413 8.86 74.94 -18.75
N ASP A 414 7.88 74.08 -18.43
CA ASP A 414 6.56 74.55 -18.02
C ASP A 414 6.62 75.23 -16.62
N ASN A 415 5.99 76.40 -16.44
CA ASN A 415 5.97 77.27 -15.26
C ASN A 415 5.70 76.56 -13.91
N ASP A 416 4.89 75.50 -13.90
CA ASP A 416 4.59 74.69 -12.70
C ASP A 416 5.78 73.81 -12.25
N ASN A 417 6.73 73.56 -13.15
CA ASN A 417 7.97 72.81 -12.95
C ASN A 417 9.23 73.69 -13.10
N ASP A 418 9.06 74.94 -13.55
CA ASP A 418 10.11 75.93 -13.63
C ASP A 418 10.38 76.53 -12.24
N ASN A 419 11.61 76.42 -11.77
CA ASN A 419 12.04 77.03 -10.51
C ASN A 419 12.34 78.54 -10.64
N CYS A 420 12.29 79.10 -11.85
CA CYS A 420 12.30 80.53 -12.16
C CYS A 420 11.29 80.95 -13.27
N PRO A 421 9.95 80.86 -13.08
CA PRO A 421 8.87 81.05 -14.08
C PRO A 421 8.74 82.43 -14.79
N ALA A 422 9.77 83.27 -14.70
CA ALA A 422 9.87 84.56 -15.38
C ALA A 422 11.33 84.94 -15.71
N THR A 423 12.30 84.01 -15.56
CA THR A 423 13.73 84.19 -15.87
C THR A 423 14.39 82.93 -16.44
N ALA A 424 14.10 82.64 -17.70
CA ALA A 424 14.70 81.65 -18.61
C ALA A 424 16.04 81.04 -18.15
N ASN A 425 15.95 79.82 -17.62
CA ASN A 425 17.00 79.04 -17.00
C ASN A 425 16.86 77.53 -17.30
N ALA A 426 16.75 77.14 -18.57
CA ALA A 426 16.46 75.77 -19.06
C ALA A 426 17.40 74.63 -18.60
N ASN A 427 18.36 74.90 -17.70
CA ASN A 427 19.09 73.92 -16.91
C ASN A 427 18.43 73.57 -15.57
N GLN A 428 17.45 74.36 -15.10
CA GLN A 428 16.66 74.14 -13.87
C GLN A 428 17.53 73.81 -12.66
N LEU A 429 18.62 74.57 -12.50
CA LEU A 429 19.55 74.39 -11.38
C LEU A 429 18.98 75.13 -10.17
N ASP A 430 18.99 74.42 -9.04
CA ASP A 430 18.53 74.83 -7.72
C ASP A 430 19.50 74.12 -6.76
N SER A 431 20.52 74.87 -6.31
CA SER A 431 21.67 74.30 -5.62
C SER A 431 21.40 73.96 -4.15
N ASP A 432 20.40 74.59 -3.51
CA ASP A 432 20.02 74.36 -2.10
C ASP A 432 18.72 73.53 -1.92
N SER A 433 17.94 73.39 -3.00
CA SER A 433 16.64 72.70 -3.04
C SER A 433 15.52 73.38 -2.23
N ASP A 434 15.54 74.72 -2.09
CA ASP A 434 14.42 75.50 -1.52
C ASP A 434 13.21 75.61 -2.47
N GLY A 435 13.43 75.38 -3.77
CA GLY A 435 12.44 75.45 -4.84
C GLY A 435 12.55 76.71 -5.72
N SER A 436 13.48 77.61 -5.40
CA SER A 436 13.87 78.76 -6.23
C SER A 436 15.10 78.39 -7.06
N GLY A 437 15.12 78.67 -8.36
CA GLY A 437 16.29 78.37 -9.18
C GLY A 437 17.43 79.37 -9.01
N ASP A 438 18.67 78.91 -9.21
CA ASP A 438 19.92 79.72 -9.17
C ASP A 438 19.85 81.02 -10.03
N ALA A 439 18.99 81.03 -11.05
CA ALA A 439 18.84 82.17 -11.96
C ALA A 439 17.99 83.32 -11.39
N CYS A 440 17.20 83.05 -10.36
CA CYS A 440 16.26 83.99 -9.73
C CYS A 440 16.34 84.03 -8.19
N ASP A 441 17.12 83.15 -7.57
CA ASP A 441 17.42 83.20 -6.14
C ASP A 441 18.55 84.19 -5.79
N ASP A 442 18.44 84.81 -4.62
CA ASP A 442 19.41 85.74 -4.03
C ASP A 442 20.48 85.00 -3.16
N ASP A 443 20.26 83.73 -2.75
CA ASP A 443 21.09 82.93 -1.82
C ASP A 443 21.17 81.44 -2.27
N SER A 444 21.68 81.18 -3.48
CA SER A 444 21.43 79.97 -4.30
C SER A 444 21.93 78.63 -3.76
N ASP A 445 22.65 78.61 -2.64
CA ASP A 445 23.08 77.40 -1.95
C ASP A 445 22.64 77.32 -0.48
N GLY A 446 21.77 78.24 -0.06
CA GLY A 446 21.05 78.22 1.22
C GLY A 446 21.94 78.37 2.46
N ASP A 447 23.19 78.83 2.27
CA ASP A 447 24.18 78.94 3.35
C ASP A 447 23.91 80.13 4.30
N GLY A 448 23.15 81.12 3.82
CA GLY A 448 22.75 82.33 4.52
C GLY A 448 23.57 83.57 4.19
N ILE A 449 24.27 83.60 3.05
CA ILE A 449 25.11 84.70 2.56
C ILE A 449 24.71 85.03 1.12
N ASP A 450 23.99 86.16 0.92
CA ASP A 450 23.55 86.62 -0.40
C ASP A 450 24.65 86.48 -1.49
N ASN A 451 24.33 85.87 -2.65
CA ASN A 451 25.21 85.52 -3.78
C ASN A 451 26.27 86.58 -4.17
N ASP A 452 25.94 87.86 -4.00
CA ASP A 452 26.79 89.03 -4.31
C ASP A 452 27.94 89.25 -3.28
N SER A 453 27.92 88.50 -2.17
CA SER A 453 28.85 88.60 -1.02
C SER A 453 29.56 87.29 -0.66
N ASP A 454 29.12 86.18 -1.23
CA ASP A 454 29.66 84.84 -1.03
C ASP A 454 30.91 84.58 -1.92
N ASN A 455 31.89 83.83 -1.39
CA ASN A 455 33.04 83.32 -2.15
C ASN A 455 32.83 81.94 -2.80
N CYS A 456 31.70 81.27 -2.54
CA CYS A 456 31.22 80.08 -3.27
C CYS A 456 29.71 80.07 -3.61
N PRO A 457 29.15 81.02 -4.41
CA PRO A 457 27.69 81.28 -4.63
C PRO A 457 26.81 80.18 -5.27
N ALA A 458 27.15 78.92 -5.09
CA ALA A 458 26.49 77.72 -5.59
C ALA A 458 26.94 76.45 -4.83
N THR A 459 27.67 76.58 -3.72
CA THR A 459 28.20 75.49 -2.88
C THR A 459 28.36 75.96 -1.43
N GLY A 460 27.29 75.80 -0.64
CA GLY A 460 27.14 76.49 0.64
C GLY A 460 28.28 76.29 1.62
N ASN A 461 28.91 77.40 2.02
CA ASN A 461 30.09 77.42 2.87
C ASN A 461 29.99 78.52 3.96
N PRO A 462 29.11 78.39 4.98
CA PRO A 462 28.73 79.50 5.89
C PRO A 462 29.86 80.09 6.76
N LEU A 463 31.05 79.50 6.69
CA LEU A 463 32.26 79.95 7.36
C LEU A 463 33.12 80.87 6.48
N GLN A 464 32.95 80.82 5.15
CA GLN A 464 33.67 81.60 4.15
C GLN A 464 35.20 81.44 4.30
N ASP A 465 35.62 80.20 4.56
CA ASP A 465 37.04 79.83 4.66
C ASP A 465 37.68 79.88 3.24
N ASP A 466 38.94 80.33 3.20
CA ASP A 466 39.75 80.67 2.03
C ASP A 466 41.22 80.48 2.46
N THR A 467 41.72 79.26 2.26
CA THR A 467 42.95 78.72 2.84
C THR A 467 44.21 79.26 2.16
N ASP A 468 44.18 79.42 0.83
CA ASP A 468 45.28 79.98 0.04
C ASP A 468 45.24 81.54 -0.06
N GLY A 469 44.05 82.15 0.01
CA GLY A 469 43.81 83.59 -0.01
C GLY A 469 43.54 84.19 -1.41
N ASP A 470 43.16 83.38 -2.39
CA ASP A 470 42.83 83.73 -3.78
C ASP A 470 41.52 84.55 -3.89
N GLY A 471 40.52 84.19 -3.09
CA GLY A 471 39.19 84.79 -3.05
C GLY A 471 38.06 83.94 -3.65
N ILE A 472 38.36 82.71 -4.08
CA ILE A 472 37.44 81.57 -4.11
C ILE A 472 37.42 80.95 -2.68
N GLY A 473 36.32 80.33 -2.26
CA GLY A 473 36.25 79.65 -0.97
C GLY A 473 36.67 78.18 -1.04
N ASP A 474 37.15 77.62 0.07
CA ASP A 474 37.64 76.23 0.17
C ASP A 474 36.61 75.17 -0.28
N ALA A 475 35.32 75.50 -0.28
CA ALA A 475 34.25 74.60 -0.70
C ALA A 475 34.08 74.49 -2.23
N CYS A 476 34.59 75.46 -2.99
CA CYS A 476 34.45 75.56 -4.44
C CYS A 476 35.77 75.85 -5.17
N ASP A 477 36.89 75.96 -4.44
CA ASP A 477 38.21 75.91 -5.03
C ASP A 477 38.51 74.49 -5.57
N THR A 478 39.48 74.42 -6.46
CA THR A 478 39.96 73.20 -7.10
C THR A 478 41.45 72.94 -6.86
N ASP A 479 42.11 73.79 -6.06
CA ASP A 479 43.52 73.73 -5.61
C ASP A 479 43.58 74.39 -4.20
N THR A 480 42.83 73.83 -3.23
CA THR A 480 42.43 74.47 -1.95
C THR A 480 43.60 74.95 -1.07
N ASP A 481 44.80 74.37 -1.22
CA ASP A 481 46.01 74.82 -0.53
C ASP A 481 47.04 75.54 -1.41
N GLY A 482 46.76 75.67 -2.71
CA GLY A 482 47.52 76.45 -3.67
C GLY A 482 48.91 75.90 -4.01
N ASP A 483 49.16 74.60 -3.80
CA ASP A 483 50.46 73.99 -4.11
C ASP A 483 50.69 73.74 -5.62
N GLY A 484 49.60 73.70 -6.40
CA GLY A 484 49.62 73.52 -7.84
C GLY A 484 49.19 72.13 -8.33
N ILE A 485 48.57 71.34 -7.46
CA ILE A 485 47.90 70.06 -7.77
C ILE A 485 46.44 70.23 -7.38
N SER A 486 45.53 69.82 -8.27
CA SER A 486 44.11 70.04 -8.07
C SER A 486 43.52 69.01 -7.13
N ASP A 487 42.66 69.39 -6.18
CA ASP A 487 42.08 68.56 -5.10
C ASP A 487 41.66 67.16 -5.55
N GLY A 488 40.93 67.04 -6.67
CA GLY A 488 40.51 65.74 -7.25
C GLY A 488 41.64 64.88 -7.86
N SER A 489 42.89 65.29 -7.67
CA SER A 489 44.13 64.60 -8.03
C SER A 489 45.24 64.88 -7.01
N ASP A 490 44.88 65.46 -5.86
CA ASP A 490 45.75 65.72 -4.72
C ASP A 490 45.41 64.70 -3.62
N ASN A 491 46.40 63.96 -3.14
CA ASN A 491 46.23 63.03 -2.04
C ASN A 491 46.28 63.70 -0.65
N CYS A 492 46.57 65.01 -0.56
CA CYS A 492 46.38 65.85 0.61
C CYS A 492 45.78 67.25 0.28
N PRO A 493 44.53 67.34 -0.22
CA PRO A 493 43.95 68.58 -0.79
C PRO A 493 43.97 69.87 0.07
N ALA A 494 44.20 69.74 1.37
CA ALA A 494 44.23 70.87 2.32
C ALA A 494 45.60 71.01 3.03
N THR A 495 46.66 70.34 2.55
CA THR A 495 48.01 70.37 3.14
C THR A 495 49.11 70.10 2.09
N GLY A 496 49.50 71.16 1.39
CA GLY A 496 50.35 71.12 0.19
C GLY A 496 51.57 70.21 0.27
N ASN A 497 51.53 69.17 -0.55
CA ASN A 497 52.48 68.07 -0.67
C ASN A 497 52.78 67.73 -2.16
N ALA A 498 53.23 68.70 -2.94
CA ALA A 498 53.49 68.62 -4.40
C ALA A 498 54.43 67.49 -4.91
N ASP A 499 54.89 66.59 -4.05
CA ASP A 499 55.50 65.30 -4.43
C ASP A 499 54.55 64.09 -4.44
N GLN A 500 53.33 64.22 -3.90
CA GLN A 500 52.22 63.24 -3.96
C GLN A 500 52.67 61.84 -3.58
N LEU A 501 53.42 61.75 -2.48
CA LEU A 501 53.86 60.48 -1.93
C LEU A 501 52.71 59.88 -1.12
N ASP A 502 52.39 58.64 -1.44
CA ASP A 502 51.37 57.77 -0.87
C ASP A 502 52.07 56.40 -0.85
N SER A 503 52.27 55.88 0.36
CA SER A 503 53.21 54.79 0.64
C SER A 503 52.55 53.42 0.71
N ASP A 504 51.26 53.39 1.02
CA ASP A 504 50.40 52.22 1.22
C ASP A 504 49.38 52.04 0.09
N GLY A 505 49.05 53.11 -0.63
CA GLY A 505 48.18 53.11 -1.80
C GLY A 505 46.71 53.33 -1.46
N ASP A 506 46.39 53.80 -0.25
CA ASP A 506 45.01 54.02 0.20
C ASP A 506 44.36 55.25 -0.48
N GLY A 507 45.20 56.14 -1.04
CA GLY A 507 44.81 57.37 -1.75
C GLY A 507 44.97 58.65 -0.93
N ILE A 508 45.43 58.56 0.32
CA ILE A 508 45.80 59.67 1.21
C ILE A 508 47.34 59.80 1.20
N GLY A 509 47.84 61.03 1.11
CA GLY A 509 49.29 61.26 1.02
C GLY A 509 49.99 61.19 2.38
N ASP A 510 51.26 60.74 2.39
CA ASP A 510 52.20 60.73 3.54
C ASP A 510 52.23 62.05 4.36
N ALA A 511 51.80 63.17 3.78
CA ALA A 511 51.79 64.50 4.40
C ALA A 511 50.56 64.78 5.28
N CYS A 512 49.46 64.04 5.09
CA CYS A 512 48.19 64.18 5.79
C CYS A 512 47.62 62.85 6.31
N ASP A 513 48.13 61.71 5.84
CA ASP A 513 47.83 60.37 6.38
C ASP A 513 48.28 60.24 7.86
N PRO A 514 47.38 59.79 8.77
CA PRO A 514 47.71 59.42 10.13
C PRO A 514 48.00 57.92 10.37
N LEU A 515 47.78 57.01 9.40
CA LEU A 515 47.60 55.56 9.58
C LEU A 515 48.25 54.70 8.46
N THR A 516 49.56 54.82 8.30
CA THR A 516 50.33 54.02 7.31
C THR A 516 50.12 52.49 7.37
N ASP A 517 49.81 51.86 6.23
CA ASP A 517 49.72 50.39 6.01
C ASP A 517 50.88 49.89 5.11
N THR A 518 51.90 49.23 5.67
CA THR A 518 53.14 48.96 4.89
C THR A 518 53.06 47.84 3.85
N ASP A 519 51.96 47.10 3.74
CA ASP A 519 51.80 46.06 2.72
C ASP A 519 50.51 46.12 1.88
N GLY A 520 49.57 47.00 2.23
CA GLY A 520 48.44 47.40 1.41
C GLY A 520 47.26 46.43 1.49
N ASP A 521 46.96 45.93 2.68
CA ASP A 521 45.84 45.01 2.94
C ASP A 521 44.58 45.70 3.48
N GLY A 522 44.70 46.95 3.94
CA GLY A 522 43.64 47.76 4.53
C GLY A 522 43.63 47.80 6.07
N ILE A 523 44.69 47.33 6.74
CA ILE A 523 44.86 47.37 8.20
C ILE A 523 46.13 48.16 8.55
N ASP A 524 45.99 49.24 9.34
CA ASP A 524 47.14 50.07 9.73
C ASP A 524 48.21 49.29 10.53
N ASN A 525 49.49 49.55 10.26
CA ASN A 525 50.68 48.91 10.87
C ASN A 525 50.68 48.74 12.41
N ASP A 526 49.98 49.61 13.16
CA ASP A 526 49.91 49.59 14.63
C ASP A 526 48.75 48.70 15.15
N SER A 527 47.84 48.29 14.26
CA SER A 527 46.69 47.40 14.50
C SER A 527 46.85 46.04 13.82
N ASP A 528 47.69 45.95 12.78
CA ASP A 528 47.97 44.76 11.99
C ASP A 528 48.82 43.72 12.77
N ASN A 529 48.39 42.46 12.78
CA ASN A 529 49.13 41.32 13.33
C ASN A 529 50.14 40.68 12.35
N CYS A 530 50.19 41.12 11.09
CA CYS A 530 51.26 40.88 10.13
C CYS A 530 51.72 42.12 9.32
N PRO A 531 52.30 43.20 9.94
CA PRO A 531 52.65 44.52 9.34
C PRO A 531 53.60 44.61 8.12
N THR A 532 53.86 43.50 7.43
CA THR A 532 54.64 43.39 6.19
C THR A 532 54.18 42.23 5.27
N VAL A 533 53.07 41.54 5.60
CA VAL A 533 52.49 40.40 4.87
C VAL A 533 50.95 40.47 4.90
N ALA A 534 50.40 41.21 3.93
CA ALA A 534 48.97 41.43 3.72
C ALA A 534 48.02 40.28 4.10
N ASN A 535 47.19 40.52 5.11
CA ASN A 535 46.27 39.59 5.72
C ASN A 535 45.01 40.29 6.27
N ALA A 536 44.24 40.94 5.41
CA ALA A 536 43.08 41.77 5.76
C ALA A 536 41.98 41.09 6.61
N ASN A 537 42.04 39.77 6.81
CA ASN A 537 41.18 39.02 7.73
C ASN A 537 41.64 39.08 9.20
N GLN A 538 42.90 39.46 9.45
CA GLN A 538 43.57 39.52 10.75
C GLN A 538 43.41 38.23 11.57
N LEU A 539 43.34 37.08 10.88
CA LEU A 539 43.19 35.79 11.54
C LEU A 539 44.45 35.45 12.34
N ASP A 540 44.22 35.01 13.58
CA ASP A 540 45.20 34.67 14.61
C ASP A 540 44.60 33.47 15.38
N THR A 541 44.93 32.25 14.94
CA THR A 541 44.29 31.01 15.37
C THR A 541 44.63 30.66 16.83
N ASP A 542 45.90 30.78 17.24
CA ASP A 542 46.37 30.48 18.59
C ASP A 542 46.20 31.65 19.59
N ASN A 543 46.00 32.88 19.09
CA ASN A 543 45.90 34.13 19.83
C ASN A 543 47.23 34.57 20.51
N ASP A 544 48.38 34.21 19.92
CA ASP A 544 49.72 34.69 20.29
C ASP A 544 49.90 36.21 20.02
N GLY A 545 49.21 36.72 19.00
CA GLY A 545 49.33 38.10 18.51
C GLY A 545 50.11 38.24 17.20
N GLN A 546 50.44 37.14 16.53
CA GLN A 546 50.98 37.08 15.18
C GLN A 546 49.94 36.44 14.25
N GLY A 547 49.64 37.07 13.12
CA GLY A 547 48.60 36.56 12.22
C GLY A 547 49.04 35.34 11.42
N ASN A 548 48.10 34.45 11.07
CA ASN A 548 48.33 33.22 10.30
C ASN A 548 49.08 33.43 8.97
N ALA A 549 49.00 34.62 8.36
CA ALA A 549 49.71 34.91 7.12
C ALA A 549 51.22 35.09 7.28
N CYS A 550 51.68 35.35 8.51
CA CYS A 550 53.08 35.56 8.85
C CYS A 550 53.58 34.67 10.00
N ASP A 551 52.72 33.89 10.65
CA ASP A 551 53.15 32.73 11.43
C ASP A 551 53.58 31.55 10.53
N SER A 552 53.91 30.46 11.19
CA SER A 552 54.49 29.25 10.62
C SER A 552 54.19 27.99 11.45
N ASP A 553 53.37 28.13 12.49
CA ASP A 553 52.89 27.12 13.46
C ASP A 553 51.53 27.66 13.95
N ASP A 554 50.60 27.87 13.01
CA ASP A 554 49.37 28.71 13.15
C ASP A 554 48.49 28.40 14.39
N ASP A 555 48.57 27.20 14.95
CA ASP A 555 47.82 26.74 16.14
C ASP A 555 48.69 26.39 17.37
N ASP A 556 50.01 26.68 17.30
CA ASP A 556 51.06 26.48 18.31
C ASP A 556 51.11 25.04 18.90
N ASP A 557 50.76 24.04 18.09
CA ASP A 557 50.81 22.61 18.47
C ASP A 557 52.25 22.08 18.54
N GLY A 558 53.17 22.71 17.80
CA GLY A 558 54.59 22.38 17.69
C GLY A 558 55.04 21.74 16.38
N HIS A 559 54.17 21.65 15.37
CA HIS A 559 54.47 21.28 13.98
C HIS A 559 54.17 22.46 13.05
N ASN A 560 55.14 22.81 12.19
CA ASN A 560 54.94 23.93 11.27
C ASN A 560 53.95 23.56 10.15
N ASP A 561 53.07 24.49 9.73
CA ASP A 561 51.97 24.33 8.74
C ASP A 561 52.35 23.54 7.48
N GLY A 562 53.58 23.71 6.99
CA GLY A 562 54.09 22.99 5.81
C GLY A 562 54.46 21.51 6.05
N SER A 563 54.25 21.01 7.25
CA SER A 563 54.51 19.65 7.73
C SER A 563 53.45 19.12 8.69
N ASP A 564 52.52 19.98 9.08
CA ASP A 564 51.33 19.69 9.86
C ASP A 564 50.21 19.18 8.93
N ASN A 565 49.45 18.17 9.37
CA ASN A 565 48.27 17.66 8.68
C ASN A 565 46.95 18.31 9.12
N CYS A 566 46.93 19.09 10.20
CA CYS A 566 45.84 20.00 10.58
C CYS A 566 46.32 21.42 10.94
N PRO A 567 46.85 22.21 9.98
CA PRO A 567 47.50 23.51 10.22
C PRO A 567 46.72 24.65 10.89
N LEU A 568 45.53 24.40 11.43
CA LEU A 568 44.66 25.38 12.09
C LEU A 568 43.95 24.77 13.32
N ILE A 569 44.23 23.51 13.69
CA ILE A 569 43.56 22.75 14.76
C ILE A 569 44.57 21.84 15.46
N ALA A 570 45.13 22.36 16.56
CA ALA A 570 46.27 21.77 17.27
C ALA A 570 46.13 20.27 17.55
N ASN A 571 46.90 19.44 16.83
CA ASN A 571 46.90 17.98 16.91
C ASN A 571 48.33 17.39 17.07
N PRO A 572 49.00 17.56 18.24
CA PRO A 572 50.43 17.30 18.37
C PRO A 572 50.90 15.85 18.14
N ASP A 573 49.97 14.90 18.04
CA ASP A 573 50.24 13.51 17.67
C ASP A 573 50.23 13.23 16.15
N GLN A 574 49.66 14.14 15.34
CA GLN A 574 49.61 14.08 13.89
C GLN A 574 49.02 12.75 13.41
N LEU A 575 47.93 12.33 14.05
CA LEU A 575 47.19 11.14 13.64
C LEU A 575 46.47 11.42 12.31
N ASP A 576 46.51 10.41 11.46
CA ASP A 576 46.01 10.37 10.08
C ASP A 576 45.64 8.90 9.85
N THR A 577 44.34 8.59 10.00
CA THR A 577 43.84 7.20 10.03
C THR A 577 43.75 6.60 8.62
N ASP A 578 43.18 7.33 7.66
CA ASP A 578 42.96 6.89 6.29
C ASP A 578 44.21 7.06 5.37
N ASN A 579 45.08 8.03 5.68
CA ASN A 579 46.27 8.45 4.95
C ASN A 579 45.99 9.32 3.69
N ASP A 580 44.91 10.11 3.69
CA ASP A 580 44.59 11.15 2.70
C ASP A 580 45.60 12.33 2.77
N GLY A 581 46.02 12.69 3.98
CA GLY A 581 46.97 13.77 4.28
C GLY A 581 46.40 14.94 5.09
N LEU A 582 45.12 14.92 5.45
CA LEU A 582 44.52 15.60 6.60
C LEU A 582 44.85 14.80 7.87
N GLY A 583 44.54 15.36 9.03
CA GLY A 583 44.60 14.63 10.30
C GLY A 583 43.24 14.52 10.94
N ASN A 584 43.04 13.52 11.80
CA ASN A 584 41.74 13.22 12.44
C ASN A 584 41.16 14.37 13.30
N ALA A 585 41.90 15.48 13.48
CA ALA A 585 41.41 16.67 14.18
C ALA A 585 40.76 17.70 13.24
N CYS A 586 40.93 17.55 11.93
CA CYS A 586 40.48 18.48 10.89
C CYS A 586 39.92 17.77 9.65
N ASP A 587 40.09 16.45 9.54
CA ASP A 587 39.26 15.60 8.71
C ASP A 587 37.83 15.55 9.25
N SER A 588 36.88 15.33 8.36
CA SER A 588 35.46 15.17 8.67
C SER A 588 34.94 13.75 8.44
N ASP A 589 35.75 12.88 7.82
CA ASP A 589 35.51 11.47 7.52
C ASP A 589 36.87 10.76 7.73
N SER A 590 37.25 10.61 9.00
CA SER A 590 38.60 10.25 9.46
C SER A 590 39.11 8.88 8.98
N ASP A 591 38.28 8.07 8.31
CA ASP A 591 38.66 6.78 7.76
C ASP A 591 38.27 6.50 6.28
N ASP A 592 37.76 7.50 5.56
CA ASP A 592 37.37 7.50 4.12
C ASP A 592 36.39 6.36 3.77
N ASP A 593 35.40 6.13 4.63
CA ASP A 593 34.31 5.18 4.36
C ASP A 593 33.09 5.82 3.67
N GLY A 594 32.97 7.16 3.76
CA GLY A 594 31.89 7.96 3.20
C GLY A 594 30.85 8.48 4.20
N ILE A 595 31.04 8.25 5.50
CA ILE A 595 30.23 8.75 6.61
C ILE A 595 31.05 9.75 7.42
N ASN A 596 30.46 10.89 7.81
CA ASN A 596 31.19 11.90 8.57
C ASN A 596 31.31 11.51 10.06
N ASP A 597 32.44 11.80 10.72
CA ASP A 597 32.75 11.49 12.13
C ASP A 597 31.62 11.81 13.14
N ASP A 598 30.88 12.91 12.95
CA ASP A 598 29.76 13.33 13.82
C ASP A 598 28.50 12.44 13.67
N SER A 599 28.42 11.65 12.60
CA SER A 599 27.31 10.74 12.26
C SER A 599 27.74 9.27 12.18
N ASP A 600 29.05 9.00 12.32
CA ASP A 600 29.64 7.68 12.22
C ASP A 600 29.65 6.99 13.60
N ASN A 601 29.17 5.74 13.66
CA ASN A 601 29.23 4.93 14.88
C ASN A 601 30.58 4.22 15.10
N CYS A 602 31.52 4.30 14.15
CA CYS A 602 32.93 3.94 14.29
C CYS A 602 33.93 4.93 13.62
N PRO A 603 34.06 6.20 14.07
CA PRO A 603 34.82 7.31 13.43
C PRO A 603 36.33 7.16 13.16
N LEU A 604 36.90 5.96 13.27
CA LEU A 604 38.31 5.63 13.09
C LEU A 604 38.51 4.21 12.50
N ILE A 605 37.43 3.50 12.14
CA ILE A 605 37.42 2.13 11.59
C ILE A 605 36.29 1.97 10.57
N GLY A 606 36.55 2.41 9.34
CA GLY A 606 35.56 2.50 8.27
C GLY A 606 34.65 1.30 8.09
N ASN A 607 33.36 1.58 8.25
CA ASN A 607 32.21 0.69 8.27
C ASN A 607 31.03 1.35 7.54
N SER A 608 31.19 1.56 6.23
CA SER A 608 30.21 2.28 5.36
C SER A 608 28.78 1.70 5.31
N ASP A 609 28.54 0.58 6.00
CA ASP A 609 27.23 -0.03 6.24
C ASP A 609 26.58 0.37 7.57
N GLN A 610 27.33 1.00 8.48
CA GLN A 610 26.91 1.55 9.78
C GLN A 610 26.16 0.54 10.65
N LEU A 611 26.51 -0.74 10.53
CA LEU A 611 25.89 -1.82 11.31
C LEU A 611 26.17 -1.64 12.81
N ASP A 612 25.12 -1.79 13.60
CA ASP A 612 25.07 -1.65 15.05
C ASP A 612 24.05 -2.69 15.54
N SER A 613 24.53 -3.88 15.87
CA SER A 613 23.70 -5.08 16.04
C SER A 613 22.92 -5.12 17.36
N ASP A 614 23.31 -4.33 18.37
CA ASP A 614 22.57 -4.15 19.63
C ASP A 614 21.92 -2.77 19.82
N SER A 615 22.23 -1.81 18.92
CA SER A 615 21.73 -0.44 18.95
C SER A 615 22.18 0.38 20.16
N ASP A 616 23.37 0.11 20.70
CA ASP A 616 23.98 0.92 21.79
C ASP A 616 24.64 2.23 21.31
N GLY A 617 24.86 2.34 20.00
CA GLY A 617 25.45 3.51 19.33
C GLY A 617 26.93 3.38 18.99
N GLN A 618 27.55 2.22 19.25
CA GLN A 618 28.89 1.87 18.78
C GLN A 618 28.79 0.81 17.66
N GLY A 619 29.38 1.08 16.50
CA GLY A 619 29.23 0.19 15.34
C GLY A 619 29.97 -1.15 15.48
N ASP A 620 29.45 -2.18 14.80
CA ASP A 620 29.93 -3.56 14.81
C ASP A 620 31.43 -3.72 14.46
N ALA A 621 32.01 -2.75 13.74
CA ALA A 621 33.40 -2.76 13.30
C ALA A 621 34.40 -2.32 14.39
N CYS A 622 33.93 -1.53 15.36
CA CYS A 622 34.74 -0.98 16.45
C CYS A 622 34.27 -1.43 17.83
N ASP A 623 33.08 -2.00 17.95
CA ASP A 623 32.62 -2.65 19.18
C ASP A 623 33.32 -4.01 19.41
N SER A 624 33.21 -4.48 20.65
CA SER A 624 33.83 -5.68 21.19
C SER A 624 32.84 -6.74 21.65
N ASP A 625 31.54 -6.45 21.72
CA ASP A 625 30.45 -7.26 22.29
C ASP A 625 29.15 -6.91 21.55
N ASN A 626 29.12 -7.09 20.22
CA ASN A 626 28.20 -6.40 19.28
C ASN A 626 26.70 -6.73 19.46
N ASP A 627 26.35 -7.70 20.30
CA ASP A 627 24.96 -8.03 20.65
C ASP A 627 24.64 -7.77 22.14
N ASN A 628 25.57 -7.13 22.85
CA ASN A 628 25.56 -6.79 24.27
C ASN A 628 25.17 -7.95 25.23
N ASP A 629 25.41 -9.22 24.85
CA ASP A 629 25.11 -10.37 25.71
C ASP A 629 26.08 -10.52 26.90
N GLY A 630 27.26 -9.90 26.77
CA GLY A 630 28.32 -9.89 27.78
C GLY A 630 29.51 -10.79 27.46
N LEU A 631 29.74 -11.10 26.19
CA LEU A 631 30.80 -11.99 25.71
C LEU A 631 31.59 -11.33 24.57
N ASP A 632 32.86 -10.98 24.81
CA ASP A 632 33.74 -10.43 23.77
C ASP A 632 33.63 -11.24 22.44
N ASN A 633 33.36 -10.60 21.30
CA ASN A 633 33.19 -11.18 19.94
C ASN A 633 34.22 -12.27 19.55
N SER A 634 35.41 -12.23 20.16
CA SER A 634 36.51 -13.18 19.95
C SER A 634 36.39 -14.51 20.70
N SER A 635 35.45 -14.59 21.64
CA SER A 635 35.13 -15.75 22.49
C SER A 635 33.68 -16.21 22.33
N ASP A 636 32.90 -15.47 21.55
CA ASP A 636 31.53 -15.74 21.18
C ASP A 636 31.45 -16.57 19.88
N ASN A 637 30.52 -17.52 19.82
CA ASN A 637 30.18 -18.31 18.63
C ASN A 637 29.00 -17.76 17.81
N CYS A 638 28.31 -16.71 18.28
CA CYS A 638 27.36 -15.89 17.51
C CYS A 638 27.55 -14.37 17.72
N PRO A 639 28.67 -13.76 17.25
CA PRO A 639 29.07 -12.37 17.54
C PRO A 639 28.16 -11.21 17.07
N LEU A 640 26.90 -11.48 16.74
CA LEU A 640 25.87 -10.54 16.26
C LEU A 640 24.45 -11.03 16.68
N THR A 641 24.32 -11.98 17.63
CA THR A 641 23.05 -12.63 17.98
C THR A 641 23.10 -13.22 19.39
N ALA A 642 22.72 -12.42 20.38
CA ALA A 642 22.90 -12.67 21.81
C ALA A 642 22.56 -14.09 22.25
N ASN A 643 23.58 -14.86 22.65
CA ASN A 643 23.48 -16.27 22.99
C ASN A 643 24.42 -16.69 24.15
N ALA A 644 24.26 -16.04 25.31
CA ALA A 644 25.14 -16.20 26.47
C ALA A 644 25.28 -17.62 27.06
N ASP A 645 24.58 -18.62 26.51
CA ASP A 645 24.76 -20.04 26.81
C ASP A 645 25.80 -20.76 25.92
N GLN A 646 26.17 -20.15 24.78
CA GLN A 646 27.22 -20.59 23.85
C GLN A 646 27.03 -22.04 23.41
N SER A 647 25.78 -22.39 23.08
CA SER A 647 25.42 -23.68 22.51
C SER A 647 25.90 -23.80 21.06
N ASP A 648 26.30 -25.00 20.68
CA ASP A 648 26.97 -25.40 19.41
C ASP A 648 26.75 -26.92 19.31
N ALA A 649 25.66 -27.31 18.65
CA ALA A 649 25.15 -28.68 18.69
C ALA A 649 25.88 -29.64 17.74
N ASP A 650 26.33 -29.17 16.57
CA ASP A 650 27.11 -29.96 15.60
C ASP A 650 28.63 -29.95 15.89
N GLY A 651 29.15 -28.88 16.52
CA GLY A 651 30.55 -28.71 16.89
C GLY A 651 31.44 -28.05 15.83
N ASP A 652 30.88 -27.33 14.84
CA ASP A 652 31.64 -26.64 13.78
C ASP A 652 32.30 -25.33 14.27
N GLY A 653 31.68 -24.68 15.27
CA GLY A 653 32.16 -23.46 15.91
C GLY A 653 31.29 -22.21 15.67
N GLN A 654 30.21 -22.30 14.89
CA GLN A 654 29.09 -21.37 14.89
C GLN A 654 28.09 -21.77 15.99
N GLY A 655 27.39 -20.81 16.60
CA GLY A 655 26.47 -21.11 17.70
C GLY A 655 25.04 -21.39 17.26
N ASP A 656 24.31 -22.17 18.07
CA ASP A 656 22.93 -22.60 17.81
C ASP A 656 21.95 -21.44 17.51
N ALA A 657 22.26 -20.21 17.96
CA ALA A 657 21.42 -19.03 17.78
C ALA A 657 21.56 -18.38 16.39
N CYS A 658 22.72 -18.51 15.75
CA CYS A 658 23.06 -17.88 14.48
C CYS A 658 23.42 -18.91 13.38
N ASP A 659 23.57 -20.19 13.72
CA ASP A 659 23.75 -21.26 12.75
C ASP A 659 22.45 -21.51 11.97
N GLY A 660 22.57 -21.62 10.65
CA GLY A 660 21.47 -21.90 9.73
C GLY A 660 21.18 -23.39 9.55
N ASP A 661 22.03 -24.29 10.03
CA ASP A 661 21.94 -25.77 9.93
C ASP A 661 22.47 -26.36 11.27
N ARG A 662 21.73 -26.10 12.35
CA ARG A 662 22.20 -26.19 13.76
C ARG A 662 22.81 -27.54 14.15
N ASP A 663 22.41 -28.63 13.50
CA ASP A 663 22.93 -29.97 13.79
C ASP A 663 23.84 -30.56 12.69
N GLY A 664 24.13 -29.78 11.65
CA GLY A 664 25.13 -30.05 10.63
C GLY A 664 24.78 -31.20 9.69
N ASP A 665 23.49 -31.50 9.50
CA ASP A 665 23.05 -32.61 8.65
C ASP A 665 23.08 -32.27 7.15
N GLY A 666 23.00 -30.98 6.81
CA GLY A 666 22.92 -30.46 5.44
C GLY A 666 21.56 -29.89 5.04
N VAL A 667 20.62 -29.74 5.98
CA VAL A 667 19.28 -29.14 5.79
C VAL A 667 19.16 -27.92 6.71
N ALA A 668 18.82 -26.77 6.12
CA ALA A 668 18.75 -25.53 6.90
C ALA A 668 17.54 -25.51 7.84
N ASN A 669 17.69 -24.98 9.06
CA ASN A 669 16.72 -25.00 10.17
C ASN A 669 15.25 -24.73 9.78
N GLY A 670 15.00 -23.79 8.87
CA GLY A 670 13.64 -23.41 8.43
C GLY A 670 13.00 -24.36 7.40
N ALA A 671 13.76 -25.32 6.89
CA ALA A 671 13.32 -26.40 6.02
C ALA A 671 13.62 -27.79 6.62
N ASP A 672 14.16 -27.81 7.84
CA ASP A 672 14.51 -28.99 8.61
C ASP A 672 13.34 -29.35 9.53
N ASN A 673 12.86 -30.59 9.44
CA ASN A 673 11.80 -31.11 10.30
C ASN A 673 12.32 -31.59 11.67
N CYS A 674 13.64 -31.58 11.90
CA CYS A 674 14.29 -31.77 13.20
C CYS A 674 15.48 -30.82 13.47
N PRO A 675 15.29 -29.48 13.60
CA PRO A 675 16.35 -28.43 13.71
C PRO A 675 17.33 -28.46 14.90
N ALA A 676 17.56 -29.62 15.50
CA ALA A 676 18.47 -29.89 16.60
C ALA A 676 18.79 -31.40 16.74
N THR A 677 18.47 -32.25 15.76
CA THR A 677 18.73 -33.70 15.76
C THR A 677 18.91 -34.25 14.34
N ALA A 678 20.14 -34.17 13.85
CA ALA A 678 20.57 -34.48 12.49
C ALA A 678 19.91 -35.71 11.83
N ASN A 679 19.14 -35.44 10.78
CA ASN A 679 18.32 -36.39 10.03
C ASN A 679 18.24 -36.03 8.52
N ALA A 680 19.39 -35.95 7.84
CA ALA A 680 19.52 -35.45 6.47
C ALA A 680 18.70 -36.15 5.36
N ASP A 681 17.91 -37.18 5.69
CA ASP A 681 16.89 -37.76 4.82
C ASP A 681 15.50 -37.13 4.96
N GLN A 682 15.29 -36.29 5.99
CA GLN A 682 14.08 -35.51 6.27
C GLN A 682 12.82 -36.38 6.23
N LEU A 683 12.94 -37.58 6.81
CA LEU A 683 11.85 -38.53 6.86
C LEU A 683 10.84 -38.07 7.91
N ASP A 684 9.60 -37.92 7.45
CA ASP A 684 8.39 -37.60 8.21
C ASP A 684 7.35 -38.61 7.72
N THR A 685 7.19 -39.69 8.47
CA THR A 685 6.48 -40.88 7.98
C THR A 685 4.96 -40.77 8.13
N ASP A 686 4.45 -40.03 9.13
CA ASP A 686 3.00 -39.80 9.31
C ASP A 686 2.51 -38.44 8.75
N GLY A 687 3.42 -37.52 8.45
CA GLY A 687 3.16 -36.29 7.70
C GLY A 687 2.74 -35.10 8.56
N ASP A 688 3.15 -35.06 9.83
CA ASP A 688 2.76 -34.01 10.79
C ASP A 688 3.69 -32.78 10.79
N GLY A 689 4.85 -32.88 10.12
CA GLY A 689 5.85 -31.82 9.99
C GLY A 689 7.02 -31.91 10.97
N LEU A 690 7.01 -32.85 11.92
CA LEU A 690 8.18 -33.25 12.71
C LEU A 690 8.84 -34.48 12.09
N GLY A 691 10.17 -34.50 12.02
CA GLY A 691 10.89 -35.64 11.45
C GLY A 691 10.97 -36.84 12.41
N ASP A 692 10.98 -38.06 11.87
CA ASP A 692 11.08 -39.34 12.60
C ASP A 692 12.26 -39.41 13.61
N ALA A 693 13.26 -38.54 13.47
CA ALA A 693 14.45 -38.50 14.32
C ALA A 693 14.25 -37.71 15.64
N CYS A 694 13.34 -36.75 15.65
CA CYS A 694 13.04 -35.88 16.79
C CYS A 694 11.58 -35.97 17.24
N ASP A 695 10.69 -36.48 16.40
CA ASP A 695 9.35 -36.85 16.80
C ASP A 695 9.36 -38.07 17.74
N SER A 696 8.44 -38.05 18.68
CA SER A 696 8.23 -39.10 19.69
C SER A 696 6.82 -39.65 19.68
N LEU A 697 5.98 -39.18 18.76
CA LEU A 697 4.59 -39.59 18.57
C LEU A 697 4.34 -40.35 17.25
N THR A 698 5.35 -40.42 16.39
CA THR A 698 5.35 -41.00 15.04
C THR A 698 4.53 -42.28 14.97
N ASP A 699 3.53 -42.32 14.10
CA ASP A 699 2.69 -43.49 13.81
C ASP A 699 2.98 -43.94 12.37
N SER A 700 4.14 -44.59 12.19
CA SER A 700 4.78 -44.82 10.88
C SER A 700 3.98 -45.73 9.91
N ASP A 701 2.84 -46.28 10.33
CA ASP A 701 1.91 -46.98 9.45
C ASP A 701 0.42 -46.58 9.57
N GLY A 702 0.11 -45.66 10.48
CA GLY A 702 -1.20 -45.03 10.64
C GLY A 702 -2.25 -45.90 11.31
N ASP A 703 -1.88 -46.77 12.25
CA ASP A 703 -2.82 -47.64 12.98
C ASP A 703 -3.47 -47.02 14.22
N GLY A 704 -2.89 -45.92 14.72
CA GLY A 704 -3.29 -45.21 15.92
C GLY A 704 -2.39 -45.47 17.13
N LEU A 705 -1.17 -45.98 16.92
CA LEU A 705 -0.19 -46.29 17.95
C LEU A 705 1.18 -45.74 17.55
N THR A 706 1.80 -44.99 18.46
CA THR A 706 3.14 -44.45 18.22
C THR A 706 4.17 -45.58 18.10
N ASP A 707 5.17 -45.46 17.23
CA ASP A 707 6.29 -46.38 16.99
C ASP A 707 6.99 -46.85 18.29
N SER A 708 7.03 -45.97 19.30
CA SER A 708 7.62 -46.26 20.62
C SER A 708 6.80 -47.25 21.46
N THR A 709 5.53 -47.46 21.09
CA THR A 709 4.53 -48.31 21.74
C THR A 709 4.00 -49.42 20.85
N ASP A 710 4.28 -49.36 19.55
CA ASP A 710 3.92 -50.35 18.55
C ASP A 710 4.95 -51.50 18.51
N ASN A 711 4.49 -52.74 18.50
CA ASN A 711 5.33 -53.93 18.32
C ASN A 711 5.59 -54.30 16.84
N CYS A 712 4.95 -53.60 15.90
CA CYS A 712 5.25 -53.60 14.47
C CYS A 712 5.17 -52.21 13.82
N PRO A 713 6.02 -51.24 14.21
CA PRO A 713 5.96 -49.82 13.83
C PRO A 713 5.86 -49.46 12.34
N ASN A 714 5.91 -50.40 11.41
CA ASN A 714 5.92 -50.15 9.97
C ASN A 714 4.90 -51.05 9.24
N GLN A 715 3.96 -51.68 9.97
CA GLN A 715 3.02 -52.66 9.43
C GLN A 715 1.67 -52.85 10.18
N TYR A 716 0.82 -51.82 10.16
CA TYR A 716 -0.60 -51.74 10.55
C TYR A 716 -1.16 -52.96 11.28
N ASN A 717 -1.13 -52.92 12.60
CA ASN A 717 -1.60 -53.99 13.48
C ASN A 717 -2.20 -53.44 14.80
N PRO A 718 -3.33 -52.73 14.77
CA PRO A 718 -3.84 -51.97 15.93
C PRO A 718 -4.43 -52.85 17.04
N ASP A 719 -4.31 -54.18 16.92
CA ASP A 719 -4.58 -55.16 17.97
C ASP A 719 -3.32 -55.60 18.75
N GLN A 720 -2.12 -55.23 18.28
CA GLN A 720 -0.83 -55.42 18.94
C GLN A 720 -0.60 -56.86 19.40
N LEU A 721 -1.06 -57.82 18.60
CA LEU A 721 -0.94 -59.22 18.95
C LEU A 721 0.51 -59.67 18.83
N ASP A 722 1.06 -60.16 19.94
CA ASP A 722 2.39 -60.79 20.07
C ASP A 722 2.13 -62.16 20.73
N THR A 723 2.13 -63.21 19.91
CA THR A 723 1.66 -64.55 20.30
C THR A 723 2.72 -65.34 21.07
N ASP A 724 4.02 -65.15 20.78
CA ASP A 724 5.11 -65.88 21.43
C ASP A 724 5.76 -65.11 22.62
N GLY A 725 5.59 -63.78 22.65
CA GLY A 725 5.99 -62.88 23.72
C GLY A 725 7.43 -62.37 23.61
N ASP A 726 8.03 -62.37 22.41
CA ASP A 726 9.42 -61.93 22.18
C ASP A 726 9.58 -60.40 22.08
N GLY A 727 8.51 -59.69 21.74
CA GLY A 727 8.45 -58.23 21.62
C GLY A 727 8.27 -57.69 20.20
N LEU A 728 8.30 -58.54 19.17
CA LEU A 728 7.78 -58.24 17.83
C LEU A 728 6.32 -58.70 17.71
N GLY A 729 5.49 -57.93 17.01
CA GLY A 729 4.09 -58.33 16.77
C GLY A 729 3.96 -59.38 15.67
N ASP A 730 2.90 -60.19 15.74
CA ASP A 730 2.51 -61.24 14.79
C ASP A 730 2.40 -60.74 13.34
N ALA A 731 2.23 -59.42 13.13
CA ALA A 731 2.13 -58.82 11.81
C ALA A 731 3.49 -58.74 11.10
N CYS A 732 4.55 -58.36 11.82
CA CYS A 732 5.88 -58.06 11.29
C CYS A 732 6.96 -59.07 11.72
N ASP A 733 6.67 -59.93 12.70
CA ASP A 733 7.55 -61.06 13.00
C ASP A 733 7.62 -62.02 11.80
N THR A 734 8.83 -62.51 11.55
CA THR A 734 9.17 -63.41 10.45
C THR A 734 9.71 -64.76 10.92
N LEU A 735 9.73 -64.99 12.24
CA LEU A 735 10.19 -66.21 12.90
C LEU A 735 9.14 -66.78 13.87
N THR A 736 7.86 -66.52 13.59
CA THR A 736 6.72 -66.98 14.41
C THR A 736 6.82 -68.47 14.71
N ASP A 737 6.77 -68.86 15.99
CA ASP A 737 6.57 -70.24 16.45
C ASP A 737 5.17 -70.30 17.04
N ALA A 738 4.15 -70.40 16.16
CA ALA A 738 2.76 -70.11 16.51
C ALA A 738 2.12 -71.14 17.48
N ASP A 739 2.84 -72.20 17.86
CA ASP A 739 2.42 -73.14 18.90
C ASP A 739 3.42 -73.38 20.04
N GLY A 740 4.63 -72.81 19.95
CA GLY A 740 5.63 -72.71 21.02
C GLY A 740 6.43 -73.99 21.24
N ASP A 741 6.78 -74.72 20.19
CA ASP A 741 7.52 -75.99 20.29
C ASP A 741 9.05 -75.85 20.19
N GLY A 742 9.53 -74.73 19.67
CA GLY A 742 10.92 -74.42 19.37
C GLY A 742 11.32 -74.55 17.90
N VAL A 743 10.37 -74.55 16.97
CA VAL A 743 10.58 -74.56 15.50
C VAL A 743 9.74 -73.43 14.87
N ASP A 744 10.40 -72.53 14.15
CA ASP A 744 9.75 -71.42 13.42
C ASP A 744 8.83 -71.97 12.30
N ASP A 745 7.62 -71.42 12.20
CA ASP A 745 6.53 -71.71 11.26
C ASP A 745 7.00 -71.83 9.80
N SER A 746 8.03 -71.08 9.41
CA SER A 746 8.61 -71.11 8.06
C SER A 746 9.31 -72.45 7.74
N THR A 747 9.68 -73.20 8.78
CA THR A 747 10.35 -74.50 8.75
C THR A 747 9.59 -75.61 9.45
N ASP A 748 8.59 -75.29 10.26
CA ASP A 748 7.71 -76.25 10.92
C ASP A 748 6.78 -76.93 9.90
N ASN A 749 6.76 -78.26 9.92
CA ASN A 749 5.84 -79.07 9.13
C ASN A 749 4.45 -79.25 9.79
N CYS A 750 4.23 -78.67 10.98
CA CYS A 750 2.96 -78.51 11.68
C CYS A 750 2.78 -77.17 12.44
N PRO A 751 2.81 -75.98 11.79
CA PRO A 751 2.81 -74.60 12.38
C PRO A 751 1.62 -74.15 13.27
N ALA A 752 1.03 -75.08 14.03
CA ALA A 752 -0.16 -74.92 14.86
C ALA A 752 -0.42 -76.17 15.74
N THR A 753 0.47 -77.17 15.78
CA THR A 753 0.39 -78.37 16.63
C THR A 753 1.78 -78.94 17.00
N ALA A 754 2.38 -78.35 18.02
CA ALA A 754 3.65 -78.68 18.67
C ALA A 754 4.19 -80.12 18.48
N ASN A 755 5.25 -80.22 17.69
CA ASN A 755 5.93 -81.43 17.24
C ASN A 755 7.44 -81.25 17.00
N ALA A 756 8.18 -80.63 17.93
CA ALA A 756 9.60 -80.23 17.85
C ALA A 756 10.65 -81.28 17.39
N ASP A 757 10.26 -82.54 17.13
CA ASP A 757 11.08 -83.51 16.42
C ASP A 757 10.93 -83.49 14.88
N GLN A 758 9.96 -82.72 14.36
CA GLN A 758 9.69 -82.47 12.94
C GLN A 758 9.57 -83.77 12.13
N ALA A 759 9.07 -84.83 12.77
CA ALA A 759 8.95 -86.14 12.15
C ALA A 759 7.92 -86.11 11.00
N ASP A 760 8.37 -86.42 9.79
CA ASP A 760 7.54 -86.64 8.59
C ASP A 760 7.87 -88.04 8.05
N THR A 761 6.99 -89.00 8.35
CA THR A 761 7.23 -90.42 8.08
C THR A 761 7.00 -90.82 6.61
N ASP A 762 6.11 -90.13 5.88
CA ASP A 762 5.78 -90.46 4.49
C ASP A 762 6.29 -89.48 3.42
N GLN A 763 6.90 -88.37 3.87
CA GLN A 763 7.69 -87.38 3.13
C GLN A 763 6.86 -86.50 2.18
N ASP A 764 5.64 -86.15 2.58
CA ASP A 764 4.78 -85.25 1.81
C ASP A 764 4.93 -83.76 2.18
N GLY A 765 5.63 -83.46 3.28
CA GLY A 765 5.89 -82.10 3.77
C GLY A 765 4.98 -81.66 4.93
N GLN A 766 4.03 -82.49 5.36
CA GLN A 766 3.27 -82.29 6.59
C GLN A 766 3.76 -83.24 7.70
N GLY A 767 3.91 -82.75 8.93
CA GLY A 767 4.44 -83.55 10.04
C GLY A 767 3.46 -84.58 10.58
N ASP A 768 4.00 -85.67 11.12
CA ASP A 768 3.29 -86.81 11.74
C ASP A 768 2.28 -86.40 12.84
N ALA A 769 2.43 -85.19 13.41
CA ALA A 769 1.56 -84.64 14.45
C ALA A 769 0.28 -83.96 13.93
N CYS A 770 0.32 -83.40 12.72
CA CYS A 770 -0.77 -82.65 12.11
C CYS A 770 -1.25 -83.22 10.76
N ASP A 771 -0.55 -84.20 10.17
CA ASP A 771 -1.09 -84.98 9.05
C ASP A 771 -2.39 -85.69 9.49
N THR A 772 -3.41 -85.52 8.66
CA THR A 772 -4.75 -86.06 8.87
C THR A 772 -5.29 -86.84 7.67
N GLN A 773 -4.45 -87.17 6.68
CA GLN A 773 -4.85 -87.88 5.46
C GLN A 773 -4.59 -89.39 5.55
N PHE A 774 -5.67 -90.19 5.46
CA PHE A 774 -5.53 -91.64 5.45
C PHE A 774 -5.02 -92.16 4.09
N THR A 775 -3.74 -92.53 4.04
CA THR A 775 -3.16 -93.28 2.93
C THR A 775 -3.32 -94.78 3.16
N CYS A 776 -3.30 -95.62 2.11
CA CYS A 776 -3.27 -97.09 2.29
C CYS A 776 -1.99 -97.61 2.98
N THR A 777 -1.07 -96.71 3.35
CA THR A 777 0.28 -96.97 3.85
C THR A 777 0.53 -96.34 5.23
N ASP A 778 -0.46 -95.65 5.80
CA ASP A 778 -0.37 -94.97 7.09
C ASP A 778 -0.21 -95.94 8.29
N THR A 779 0.03 -95.36 9.47
CA THR A 779 0.22 -96.10 10.73
C THR A 779 -0.99 -96.96 11.11
N PHE A 780 -2.21 -96.61 10.66
CA PHE A 780 -3.44 -97.37 10.90
C PHE A 780 -3.73 -98.45 9.84
N GLY A 781 -3.16 -98.31 8.65
CA GLY A 781 -3.24 -99.19 7.49
C GLY A 781 -2.08 -100.19 7.39
N ALA A 782 -1.14 -100.17 8.34
CA ALA A 782 0.04 -101.04 8.42
C ALA A 782 -0.18 -102.48 7.89
N GLY A 783 0.34 -102.74 6.68
CA GLY A 783 0.21 -104.02 5.96
C GLY A 783 -0.63 -103.94 4.69
N LEU A 784 -1.46 -102.92 4.52
CA LEU A 784 -2.18 -102.65 3.28
C LEU A 784 -1.26 -102.05 2.21
N SER A 785 -1.71 -102.10 0.96
CA SER A 785 -1.10 -101.41 -0.16
C SER A 785 -2.18 -100.85 -1.08
N PRO A 786 -1.95 -99.69 -1.72
CA PRO A 786 -2.90 -99.13 -2.67
C PRO A 786 -2.96 -100.00 -3.92
N LEU A 787 -4.16 -100.36 -4.34
CA LEU A 787 -4.39 -100.99 -5.63
C LEU A 787 -4.29 -99.91 -6.72
N GLN A 788 -3.27 -99.99 -7.57
CA GLN A 788 -2.98 -98.95 -8.56
C GLN A 788 -2.88 -99.50 -9.99
N ALA A 789 -3.34 -98.71 -10.95
CA ALA A 789 -3.15 -98.96 -12.36
C ALA A 789 -1.65 -98.87 -12.73
N PRO A 790 -1.15 -99.68 -13.69
CA PRO A 790 -1.90 -100.60 -14.55
C PRO A 790 -2.01 -102.03 -13.98
N GLN A 791 -1.63 -102.28 -12.72
CA GLN A 791 -1.73 -103.63 -12.14
C GLN A 791 -3.17 -103.95 -11.73
N ALA A 792 -3.78 -103.07 -10.93
CA ALA A 792 -5.20 -103.12 -10.63
C ALA A 792 -6.03 -102.38 -11.68
N SER A 793 -7.32 -102.74 -11.82
CA SER A 793 -8.24 -101.99 -12.68
C SER A 793 -9.65 -101.92 -12.10
N SER A 794 -10.21 -100.71 -12.11
CA SER A 794 -11.53 -100.42 -11.55
C SER A 794 -12.59 -100.21 -12.62
N THR A 795 -13.78 -100.80 -12.41
CA THR A 795 -14.91 -100.75 -13.35
C THR A 795 -16.22 -100.39 -12.65
N GLY A 796 -17.03 -99.57 -13.32
CA GLY A 796 -18.32 -99.11 -12.85
C GLY A 796 -19.48 -99.89 -13.47
N SER A 797 -20.44 -100.34 -12.66
CA SER A 797 -21.64 -101.04 -13.13
C SER A 797 -22.87 -100.71 -12.28
N ARG A 798 -24.04 -101.27 -12.67
CA ARG A 798 -25.32 -101.17 -11.96
C ARG A 798 -25.79 -102.58 -11.62
N PHE A 799 -26.44 -102.75 -10.47
CA PHE A 799 -27.06 -104.01 -10.08
C PHE A 799 -28.52 -103.83 -9.67
N GLY A 800 -29.28 -104.93 -9.68
CA GLY A 800 -30.70 -104.94 -9.32
C GLY A 800 -31.68 -104.75 -10.48
N LEU A 801 -32.98 -104.70 -10.15
CA LEU A 801 -34.08 -104.74 -11.14
C LEU A 801 -34.44 -103.37 -11.73
N VAL A 802 -34.47 -102.32 -10.91
CA VAL A 802 -34.75 -100.94 -11.34
C VAL A 802 -33.84 -99.99 -10.56
N CYS A 803 -33.02 -99.22 -11.27
CA CYS A 803 -32.17 -98.18 -10.70
C CYS A 803 -32.04 -97.01 -11.69
N PHE A 804 -32.86 -95.98 -11.49
CA PHE A 804 -32.80 -94.72 -12.23
C PHE A 804 -31.72 -93.82 -11.61
N GLY A 805 -30.92 -93.18 -12.47
CA GLY A 805 -29.83 -92.31 -12.04
C GLY A 805 -28.84 -92.99 -11.09
N CYS A 806 -28.44 -94.23 -11.41
CA CYS A 806 -27.42 -94.96 -10.67
C CYS A 806 -26.15 -95.11 -11.53
N GLY A 807 -24.97 -95.23 -10.94
CA GLY A 807 -23.75 -95.52 -11.69
C GLY A 807 -22.47 -95.13 -10.95
N VAL A 808 -21.35 -95.28 -11.64
CA VAL A 808 -20.04 -94.83 -11.18
C VAL A 808 -19.43 -94.00 -12.30
N PHE A 809 -18.99 -92.79 -11.97
CA PHE A 809 -18.28 -91.89 -12.88
C PHE A 809 -16.77 -92.00 -12.61
N ALA A 810 -15.97 -92.04 -13.69
CA ALA A 810 -14.52 -92.21 -13.66
C ALA A 810 -14.04 -93.32 -12.68
N PRO A 811 -14.55 -94.57 -12.80
CA PRO A 811 -14.21 -95.66 -11.88
C PRO A 811 -12.69 -95.93 -11.78
N GLU A 812 -11.94 -95.67 -12.85
CA GLU A 812 -10.48 -95.76 -12.91
C GLU A 812 -9.77 -94.95 -11.81
N ARG A 813 -10.39 -93.87 -11.31
CA ARG A 813 -9.85 -93.01 -10.25
C ARG A 813 -9.70 -93.70 -8.90
N ALA A 814 -10.50 -94.74 -8.61
CA ALA A 814 -10.29 -95.54 -7.39
C ALA A 814 -8.97 -96.35 -7.39
N THR A 815 -8.21 -96.27 -8.49
CA THR A 815 -6.95 -96.98 -8.76
C THR A 815 -5.91 -96.07 -9.45
N ASP A 816 -6.11 -94.74 -9.48
CA ASP A 816 -5.18 -93.82 -10.17
C ASP A 816 -3.97 -93.41 -9.30
N GLY A 817 -4.01 -93.68 -8.00
CA GLY A 817 -2.95 -93.32 -7.06
C GLY A 817 -2.90 -91.82 -6.73
N GLN A 818 -3.98 -91.08 -6.95
CA GLN A 818 -4.06 -89.64 -6.72
C GLN A 818 -5.16 -89.33 -5.69
N GLN A 819 -4.75 -88.99 -4.47
CA GLN A 819 -5.67 -88.87 -3.32
C GLN A 819 -6.67 -87.70 -3.42
N GLN A 820 -6.43 -86.76 -4.34
CA GLN A 820 -7.33 -85.63 -4.61
C GLN A 820 -8.44 -85.98 -5.63
N THR A 821 -8.29 -87.05 -6.40
CA THR A 821 -9.29 -87.52 -7.37
C THR A 821 -10.12 -88.67 -6.80
N ALA A 822 -11.39 -88.74 -7.20
CA ALA A 822 -12.28 -89.80 -6.77
C ALA A 822 -13.14 -90.33 -7.93
N ALA A 823 -13.37 -91.64 -7.90
CA ALA A 823 -14.46 -92.28 -8.60
C ALA A 823 -15.77 -91.94 -7.88
N GLN A 824 -16.75 -91.38 -8.58
CA GLN A 824 -17.99 -90.94 -7.94
C GLN A 824 -19.11 -91.95 -8.19
N MET A 825 -19.51 -92.67 -7.13
CA MET A 825 -20.69 -93.52 -7.15
C MET A 825 -21.93 -92.67 -6.89
N TYR A 826 -23.01 -92.88 -7.62
CA TYR A 826 -24.27 -92.16 -7.45
C TYR A 826 -25.47 -93.10 -7.59
N VAL A 827 -26.53 -92.84 -6.81
CA VAL A 827 -27.81 -93.58 -6.82
C VAL A 827 -28.92 -92.59 -6.46
N THR A 828 -29.78 -92.22 -7.43
CA THR A 828 -30.89 -91.29 -7.16
C THR A 828 -32.22 -91.98 -6.87
N LEU A 829 -32.57 -93.08 -7.57
CA LEU A 829 -33.78 -93.84 -7.25
C LEU A 829 -33.66 -95.32 -7.66
N GLY A 830 -33.56 -96.22 -6.69
CA GLY A 830 -33.55 -97.67 -6.92
C GLY A 830 -34.64 -98.41 -6.16
N LEU A 831 -35.04 -99.55 -6.70
CA LEU A 831 -35.96 -100.51 -6.09
C LEU A 831 -35.29 -101.89 -6.17
N PHE A 832 -34.65 -102.29 -5.07
CA PHE A 832 -33.76 -103.45 -5.00
C PHE A 832 -32.62 -103.38 -6.03
N GLY A 833 -31.95 -102.23 -6.12
CA GLY A 833 -30.80 -102.02 -7.01
C GLY A 833 -29.89 -100.86 -6.58
N GLY A 834 -28.74 -100.74 -7.22
CA GLY A 834 -27.69 -99.81 -6.81
C GLY A 834 -26.57 -99.60 -7.83
N ALA A 835 -25.56 -98.85 -7.41
CA ALA A 835 -24.31 -98.65 -8.14
C ALA A 835 -23.22 -99.57 -7.58
N ARG A 836 -22.38 -100.12 -8.45
CA ARG A 836 -21.32 -101.06 -8.11
C ARG A 836 -19.99 -100.58 -8.67
N LEU A 837 -19.00 -100.41 -7.81
CA LEU A 837 -17.60 -100.27 -8.18
C LEU A 837 -16.93 -101.63 -7.94
N HIS A 838 -16.23 -102.15 -8.94
CA HIS A 838 -15.51 -103.41 -8.86
C HIS A 838 -14.08 -103.21 -9.31
N THR A 839 -13.13 -103.55 -8.44
CA THR A 839 -11.69 -103.41 -8.64
C THR A 839 -11.08 -104.80 -8.70
N ASP A 840 -10.59 -105.17 -9.89
CA ASP A 840 -9.68 -106.30 -10.07
C ASP A 840 -8.32 -105.87 -9.50
N THR A 841 -7.74 -106.67 -8.61
CA THR A 841 -6.49 -106.32 -7.92
C THR A 841 -5.24 -106.66 -8.74
N GLY A 842 -5.39 -107.37 -9.87
CA GLY A 842 -4.29 -107.83 -10.73
C GLY A 842 -3.44 -108.97 -10.16
N THR A 843 -3.66 -109.37 -8.91
CA THR A 843 -2.86 -110.38 -8.19
C THR A 843 -3.73 -111.23 -7.26
N ASP A 844 -3.26 -112.43 -6.90
CA ASP A 844 -3.96 -113.29 -5.93
C ASP A 844 -3.47 -112.98 -4.51
N TYR A 845 -4.37 -112.51 -3.65
CA TYR A 845 -4.12 -112.31 -2.22
C TYR A 845 -4.50 -113.58 -1.46
N SER A 846 -3.52 -114.39 -1.05
CA SER A 846 -3.71 -115.64 -0.27
C SER A 846 -3.43 -115.46 1.22
N GLY A 847 -4.20 -116.12 2.08
CA GLY A 847 -4.05 -116.04 3.55
C GLY A 847 -4.94 -114.97 4.20
N HIS A 848 -4.61 -114.56 5.44
CA HIS A 848 -5.39 -113.57 6.20
C HIS A 848 -5.11 -112.14 5.68
N ASN A 849 -6.03 -111.61 4.87
CA ASN A 849 -5.88 -110.34 4.18
C ASN A 849 -7.12 -109.46 4.34
N ARG A 850 -6.90 -108.14 4.31
CA ARG A 850 -7.90 -107.08 4.35
C ARG A 850 -7.96 -106.40 2.99
N ALA A 851 -9.16 -106.07 2.52
CA ALA A 851 -9.33 -105.18 1.37
C ALA A 851 -10.59 -104.32 1.50
N GLY A 852 -10.54 -103.13 0.90
CA GLY A 852 -11.55 -102.10 1.08
C GLY A 852 -11.32 -100.85 0.24
N PHE A 853 -12.09 -99.80 0.54
CA PHE A 853 -12.08 -98.53 -0.17
C PHE A 853 -12.06 -97.34 0.79
N VAL A 854 -11.25 -96.32 0.47
CA VAL A 854 -11.27 -95.00 1.08
C VAL A 854 -12.38 -94.18 0.44
N VAL A 855 -13.33 -93.70 1.24
CA VAL A 855 -14.56 -93.05 0.76
C VAL A 855 -14.89 -91.79 1.56
N SER A 856 -15.59 -90.84 0.94
CA SER A 856 -16.21 -89.70 1.64
C SER A 856 -17.56 -89.32 1.04
N THR A 857 -18.44 -88.74 1.85
CA THR A 857 -19.66 -88.05 1.38
C THR A 857 -19.41 -86.56 1.10
N GLY A 858 -18.20 -86.07 1.34
CA GLY A 858 -17.76 -84.69 1.15
C GLY A 858 -18.29 -83.67 2.17
N LYS A 859 -19.21 -84.05 3.07
CA LYS A 859 -19.81 -83.13 4.06
C LYS A 859 -20.07 -83.70 5.45
N ARG A 860 -20.16 -85.03 5.63
CA ARG A 860 -20.41 -85.68 6.94
C ARG A 860 -19.82 -87.09 6.99
N LEU A 861 -19.38 -87.52 8.18
CA LEU A 861 -19.05 -88.91 8.47
C LEU A 861 -20.28 -89.82 8.29
N LEU A 862 -20.09 -91.00 7.70
CA LEU A 862 -21.13 -92.03 7.56
C LEU A 862 -21.60 -92.52 8.93
N SER A 863 -22.82 -92.13 9.33
CA SER A 863 -23.44 -92.66 10.54
C SER A 863 -23.70 -94.18 10.44
N ALA A 864 -23.76 -94.86 11.58
CA ALA A 864 -24.08 -96.29 11.65
C ALA A 864 -25.40 -96.68 10.95
N SER A 865 -26.36 -95.75 10.83
CA SER A 865 -27.62 -95.93 10.10
C SER A 865 -27.44 -95.95 8.57
N LEU A 866 -26.39 -95.30 8.04
CA LEU A 866 -26.06 -95.25 6.61
C LEU A 866 -25.19 -96.43 6.17
N LEU A 867 -24.40 -97.03 7.05
CA LEU A 867 -23.50 -98.15 6.70
C LEU A 867 -24.24 -99.37 6.13
N ASN A 868 -25.49 -99.60 6.54
CA ASN A 868 -26.34 -100.68 5.99
C ASN A 868 -26.65 -100.55 4.48
N GLN A 869 -26.32 -99.41 3.87
CA GLN A 869 -26.51 -99.16 2.43
C GLN A 869 -25.31 -99.60 1.59
N PHE A 870 -24.16 -99.82 2.24
CA PHE A 870 -22.93 -100.27 1.61
C PHE A 870 -22.71 -101.76 1.85
N ASN A 871 -22.08 -102.42 0.89
CA ASN A 871 -21.60 -103.78 1.06
C ASN A 871 -20.24 -103.91 0.36
N VAL A 872 -19.20 -104.19 1.14
CA VAL A 872 -17.88 -104.55 0.60
C VAL A 872 -17.83 -106.05 0.45
N VAL A 873 -17.42 -106.52 -0.73
CA VAL A 873 -17.42 -107.94 -1.12
C VAL A 873 -16.06 -108.29 -1.70
N LEU A 874 -15.44 -109.34 -1.16
CA LEU A 874 -14.22 -109.95 -1.68
C LEU A 874 -14.59 -111.15 -2.53
N LEU A 875 -13.98 -111.22 -3.71
CA LEU A 875 -14.33 -112.14 -4.78
C LEU A 875 -13.08 -112.94 -5.21
N LYS A 876 -13.28 -114.22 -5.53
CA LYS A 876 -12.30 -115.08 -6.20
C LYS A 876 -12.94 -115.73 -7.41
N ASP A 877 -12.36 -115.56 -8.60
CA ASP A 877 -12.94 -116.00 -9.87
C ASP A 877 -14.41 -115.57 -10.02
N GLY A 878 -14.73 -114.35 -9.56
CA GLY A 878 -16.10 -113.78 -9.56
C GLY A 878 -17.08 -114.40 -8.55
N HIS A 879 -16.62 -115.23 -7.61
CA HIS A 879 -17.43 -115.83 -6.54
C HIS A 879 -17.09 -115.22 -5.19
N GLU A 880 -18.12 -114.91 -4.39
CA GLU A 880 -17.95 -114.30 -3.05
C GLU A 880 -17.19 -115.23 -2.09
N VAL A 881 -16.12 -114.72 -1.50
CA VAL A 881 -15.32 -115.43 -0.48
C VAL A 881 -15.47 -114.82 0.92
N ALA A 882 -15.68 -113.51 1.00
CA ALA A 882 -16.03 -112.77 2.22
C ALA A 882 -16.88 -111.53 1.86
N SER A 883 -17.76 -111.10 2.76
CA SER A 883 -18.53 -109.86 2.61
C SER A 883 -18.95 -109.26 3.94
N SER A 884 -19.18 -107.94 3.95
CA SER A 884 -19.55 -107.17 5.14
C SER A 884 -20.99 -107.38 5.61
N GLN A 885 -21.74 -108.28 4.98
CA GLN A 885 -23.08 -108.73 5.41
C GLN A 885 -23.09 -110.17 5.94
N SER A 886 -22.00 -110.93 5.78
CA SER A 886 -21.93 -112.37 6.10
C SER A 886 -21.58 -112.69 7.56
N GLY A 887 -21.73 -111.72 8.47
CA GLY A 887 -21.42 -111.86 9.90
C GLY A 887 -20.05 -111.31 10.32
N SER A 888 -19.26 -110.79 9.38
CA SER A 888 -18.29 -109.74 9.69
C SER A 888 -19.02 -108.40 9.74
N LEU A 889 -18.69 -107.55 10.71
CA LEU A 889 -19.21 -106.17 10.73
C LEU A 889 -18.58 -105.39 9.58
N ILE A 890 -19.29 -104.37 9.05
CA ILE A 890 -18.57 -103.24 8.43
C ILE A 890 -17.75 -102.61 9.56
N SER A 891 -16.46 -102.95 9.59
CA SER A 891 -15.51 -102.34 10.49
C SER A 891 -15.15 -100.98 9.91
N LEU A 892 -15.91 -99.97 10.33
CA LEU A 892 -15.59 -98.58 10.02
C LEU A 892 -14.42 -98.16 10.92
N GLN A 893 -13.23 -98.04 10.35
CA GLN A 893 -12.15 -97.34 11.04
C GLN A 893 -12.38 -95.85 10.84
N LEU A 894 -12.58 -95.13 11.94
CA LEU A 894 -12.50 -93.67 11.99
C LEU A 894 -11.02 -93.31 11.89
N LEU A 895 -10.68 -92.46 10.93
CA LEU A 895 -9.32 -92.17 10.51
C LEU A 895 -9.17 -90.66 10.44
N GLY A 896 -8.05 -90.14 10.96
CA GLY A 896 -7.81 -88.71 11.16
C GLY A 896 -8.41 -88.16 12.45
N TRP A 897 -7.69 -87.22 13.09
CA TRP A 897 -8.22 -86.37 14.15
C TRP A 897 -8.80 -85.07 13.55
N ALA A 898 -9.66 -84.40 14.31
CA ALA A 898 -10.32 -83.12 14.02
C ALA A 898 -11.14 -82.98 12.71
N ASN A 899 -10.54 -83.00 11.51
CA ASN A 899 -11.15 -82.40 10.30
C ASN A 899 -11.25 -83.27 9.02
N SER A 900 -10.72 -84.50 8.99
CA SER A 900 -10.89 -85.36 7.80
C SER A 900 -12.31 -85.91 7.65
N SER A 901 -12.86 -85.86 6.43
CA SER A 901 -14.17 -86.45 6.09
C SER A 901 -14.09 -87.83 5.45
N GLN A 902 -12.87 -88.36 5.24
CA GLN A 902 -12.63 -89.64 4.60
C GLN A 902 -12.73 -90.80 5.59
N GLN A 903 -13.11 -91.98 5.11
CA GLN A 903 -13.36 -93.18 5.93
C GLN A 903 -13.01 -94.43 5.14
N PHE A 904 -12.41 -95.44 5.79
CA PHE A 904 -12.06 -96.71 5.14
C PHE A 904 -13.12 -97.77 5.41
N LEU A 905 -13.77 -98.25 4.34
CA LEU A 905 -14.74 -99.36 4.36
C LEU A 905 -14.06 -100.64 3.90
N TYR A 906 -13.90 -101.63 4.78
CA TYR A 906 -13.16 -102.86 4.47
C TYR A 906 -13.82 -104.15 4.97
N VAL A 907 -13.29 -105.28 4.48
CA VAL A 907 -13.58 -106.63 4.94
C VAL A 907 -12.27 -107.43 5.04
N ASP A 908 -12.19 -108.28 6.05
CA ASP A 908 -11.10 -109.24 6.24
C ASP A 908 -11.51 -110.64 5.75
N SER A 909 -10.55 -111.39 5.20
CA SER A 909 -10.76 -112.75 4.69
C SER A 909 -9.58 -113.66 5.01
N ASP A 910 -9.87 -114.85 5.54
CA ASP A 910 -8.93 -116.00 5.62
C ASP A 910 -8.81 -116.78 4.30
N ARG A 911 -9.54 -116.35 3.27
CA ARG A 911 -9.69 -117.03 1.98
C ARG A 911 -9.21 -116.15 0.84
N ASP A 912 -8.49 -116.79 -0.07
CA ASP A 912 -7.89 -116.16 -1.24
C ASP A 912 -8.93 -115.36 -2.06
N PHE A 913 -8.55 -114.15 -2.48
CA PHE A 913 -9.34 -113.29 -3.36
C PHE A 913 -8.45 -112.67 -4.46
N ASP A 914 -9.08 -112.28 -5.58
CA ASP A 914 -8.45 -111.56 -6.70
C ASP A 914 -9.08 -110.19 -6.96
N SER A 915 -10.23 -109.91 -6.37
CA SER A 915 -10.98 -108.69 -6.64
C SER A 915 -11.82 -108.24 -5.44
N VAL A 916 -12.01 -106.92 -5.33
CA VAL A 916 -12.77 -106.24 -4.27
C VAL A 916 -13.87 -105.38 -4.89
N GLN A 917 -15.05 -105.37 -4.29
CA GLN A 917 -16.24 -104.73 -4.84
C GLN A 917 -16.97 -103.94 -3.76
N LEU A 918 -17.37 -102.71 -4.09
CA LEU A 918 -18.24 -101.87 -3.28
C LEU A 918 -19.61 -101.75 -3.97
N ASP A 919 -20.64 -102.24 -3.31
CA ASP A 919 -22.04 -102.02 -3.68
C ASP A 919 -22.64 -100.89 -2.84
N MET A 920 -23.22 -99.89 -3.51
CA MET A 920 -24.05 -98.84 -2.89
C MET A 920 -25.50 -99.06 -3.29
N ALA A 921 -26.33 -99.50 -2.34
CA ALA A 921 -27.75 -99.77 -2.53
C ALA A 921 -28.60 -98.50 -2.41
N SER A 922 -29.73 -98.45 -3.12
CA SER A 922 -30.70 -97.37 -2.98
C SER A 922 -31.44 -97.40 -1.64
N ALA A 923 -31.33 -96.34 -0.85
CA ALA A 923 -32.08 -96.14 0.38
C ALA A 923 -32.89 -94.83 0.34
N VAL A 924 -33.99 -94.79 1.10
CA VAL A 924 -34.91 -93.65 1.09
C VAL A 924 -34.36 -92.53 2.00
N GLY A 925 -33.77 -91.51 1.39
CA GLY A 925 -33.87 -90.13 1.89
C GLY A 925 -32.59 -89.39 2.29
N ILE A 926 -31.38 -89.98 2.21
CA ILE A 926 -30.16 -89.31 2.69
C ILE A 926 -28.95 -89.61 1.79
N PHE A 927 -28.49 -88.57 1.06
CA PHE A 927 -27.38 -88.51 0.09
C PHE A 927 -27.54 -89.30 -1.23
N SER A 928 -27.05 -88.69 -2.32
CA SER A 928 -27.18 -89.19 -3.70
C SER A 928 -25.85 -89.63 -4.34
N SER A 929 -24.73 -89.38 -3.66
CA SER A 929 -23.37 -89.61 -4.18
C SER A 929 -22.38 -89.96 -3.07
N LEU A 930 -21.42 -90.82 -3.40
CA LEU A 930 -20.25 -91.19 -2.61
C LEU A 930 -19.00 -91.00 -3.48
N ASN A 931 -17.99 -90.32 -2.95
CA ASN A 931 -16.66 -90.27 -3.55
C ASN A 931 -15.83 -91.46 -3.05
N VAL A 932 -15.20 -92.19 -3.96
CA VAL A 932 -14.26 -93.28 -3.66
C VAL A 932 -12.89 -92.89 -4.20
N TYR A 933 -11.95 -92.66 -3.29
CA TYR A 933 -10.63 -92.10 -3.62
C TYR A 933 -9.64 -93.20 -4.00
N GLN A 934 -9.54 -94.24 -3.17
CA GLN A 934 -8.53 -95.28 -3.35
C GLN A 934 -9.04 -96.64 -2.88
N ALA A 935 -8.76 -97.71 -3.63
CA ALA A 935 -8.92 -99.09 -3.18
C ALA A 935 -7.62 -99.58 -2.52
N CYS A 936 -7.69 -100.26 -1.38
CA CYS A 936 -6.53 -100.82 -0.66
C CYS A 936 -6.68 -102.34 -0.48
N ALA A 937 -5.58 -103.09 -0.53
CA ALA A 937 -5.54 -104.51 -0.19
C ALA A 937 -4.16 -104.94 0.37
N GLY A 938 -4.14 -105.86 1.34
CA GLY A 938 -2.91 -106.40 1.93
C GLY A 938 -3.17 -107.30 3.13
N PRO A 939 -2.12 -107.87 3.76
CA PRO A 939 -2.25 -108.61 5.02
C PRO A 939 -3.06 -107.85 6.08
N ALA A 940 -3.95 -108.58 6.75
CA ALA A 940 -4.69 -108.09 7.91
C ALA A 940 -3.87 -108.33 9.20
N PRO A 941 -3.94 -107.43 10.21
CA PRO A 941 -3.19 -107.53 11.46
C PRO A 941 -3.67 -108.66 12.41
#